data_AF-Q9VUM0-F1
#
_entry.id   AF-Q9VUM0-F1
#
_cell.length_a   1.000
_cell.length_b   1.000
_cell.length_c   1.000
_cell.angle_alpha   90.00
_cell.angle_beta   90.00
_cell.angle_gamma   90.00
#
_symmetry.space_group_name_H-M   'P 1'
#
loop_
_entity.id
_entity.type
_entity.pdbx_description
1 polymer ?
#
loop_
_entity_poly.entity_id
_entity_poly.type
_entity_poly.pdbx_seq_one_letter_code
_entity_poly.pdbx_strand_id
1 'polypeptide(L)'
;MSKKLNTSVGGTPTNTLLNYFSKSPAFDKKKLTPSVKTDPDASKSEKENLQNQQPKVKDGKKEASKPAAKRKLPISDDEPASGQRKRKRIVQPESDSEPEMEVTKSEDDFSDCASDYEPDENEASDDSVSSGAEEVSPSENDMSVDSPTPKKSRKKSKILNNNNNNEPSSKKVKLESTIQLAEGATFQEKLKNLQSNAKQDASYDDIVTNTSNLDEPVVWPHQKLEFLQPDKIKDKEGRRPDHPDYDKSTLHVPEKFLNGLSPGVRQWWVLKSDNYDCVLFFKVGKFYELYHMDADVGVNELGFTYMRGEFAHSGFPEISFDKMSTILVDRGFKVARVEQTETPDMMTERCKRIKATKFDKVVAREICQITNRGTQVFGSQCKIGPNHQPNYMLAIVEKDEGTCSRYGVCFIDTSIGDFHLGEFEDDKNCSRLLTLVSHHMPVLFLNEKSALSQRTQQIVRTVLGGILKEPVPGNGKHACSAEKTLKLLAERYYAGPGSDDNWPLVLRTMQSDMDHLGLTPNDNYKLALKALGQCIFFIHKCKLEPKVLPMARYQLYVPPDQLADAKPAVASTLRRSHMVLDATTLSNLRIIGEEHSLLSTLDHCCTKFGKRLLHHWLCAPSCDVSVIKERQDAIGELIRMPTELQEVRALLAPMPDFERNLAQIHLFGNKQIKQMDHPDSRAILFEEKLYNKQKLQGFMAVLKGFNDLTKLPTMFHQCKTTLLKRITQLPESGGSFPDLSKELQYFATAFDHDAAAKTGVIAPQAGMDAEYDAAMDSIGEVEKRLKTYLVEQERHFGCRITYFGSDKKRYQLDVPESHASKANKSYTLEGQTKGKKPSRRYTTAETRALLKDMQHAEDTRNMVLKDLARRLFEKFSNHYDQWKQCIDCVANLDVLGSLAEYAGQQMVICVPELVSDADQPFIQLEEGYHPCANASTYIPNGLELGTASEAPLSLLTGPNMGGKSTLMREVGLLVIMAQIGAHIPAASCRLSLVDRIFTRLGAQDDILAGHSTFLVELNETSLILKHATCHSLVLLDELGRGTATYDGTAIAASVVNFLANLKCRTLFSTHYHNLIDFFHNDKRITLGHMACMVENEDNADPTQETVTFLYKYTAGACPKSYGFNAAKLAGMPQGIIKRAYELSKKVEAIALQRKITAKIVAATAGNEDTKKEKINALKDLLKQLKMCQV
;
A
#
# COMPACT_ATOMS: atom_id res chain seq x y z
N MET A 1 17.27 -17.78 -21.10
CA MET A 1 16.05 -17.32 -20.40
C MET A 1 16.37 -16.47 -19.15
N SER A 2 17.44 -15.66 -19.16
CA SER A 2 17.99 -15.03 -17.94
C SER A 2 17.65 -13.53 -17.76
N LYS A 3 16.50 -13.05 -18.28
CA LYS A 3 16.16 -11.61 -18.28
C LYS A 3 14.86 -11.23 -17.55
N LYS A 4 14.20 -12.13 -16.83
CA LYS A 4 12.90 -11.85 -16.18
C LYS A 4 12.86 -11.94 -14.64
N LEU A 5 13.99 -12.01 -13.94
CA LEU A 5 14.02 -12.20 -12.48
C LEU A 5 14.29 -10.94 -11.63
N ASN A 6 14.26 -9.73 -12.21
CA ASN A 6 14.34 -8.48 -11.45
C ASN A 6 13.01 -7.72 -11.52
N THR A 7 11.98 -8.24 -10.87
CA THR A 7 10.74 -7.50 -10.63
C THR A 7 10.59 -7.25 -9.12
N SER A 8 10.43 -5.96 -8.79
CA SER A 8 9.73 -5.41 -7.63
C SER A 8 10.23 -5.67 -6.21
N VAL A 9 11.44 -5.20 -5.88
CA VAL A 9 11.67 -4.45 -4.62
C VAL A 9 11.89 -2.95 -4.92
N GLY A 10 11.73 -2.55 -6.19
CA GLY A 10 11.92 -1.18 -6.65
C GLY A 10 10.76 -0.27 -6.22
N GLY A 11 10.84 0.28 -5.01
CA GLY A 11 10.03 1.45 -4.67
C GLY A 11 10.36 2.60 -5.61
N THR A 12 9.33 3.29 -6.08
CA THR A 12 9.44 4.43 -6.97
C THR A 12 10.25 5.53 -6.27
N PRO A 13 11.34 6.05 -6.87
CA PRO A 13 12.04 7.20 -6.31
C PRO A 13 11.05 8.34 -6.14
N THR A 14 11.30 9.23 -5.17
CA THR A 14 10.56 10.48 -5.05
C THR A 14 10.67 11.25 -6.36
N ASN A 15 9.62 11.21 -7.17
CA ASN A 15 9.50 12.07 -8.34
C ASN A 15 9.20 13.48 -7.83
N THR A 16 10.27 14.20 -7.49
CA THR A 16 10.21 15.63 -7.19
C THR A 16 10.36 16.41 -8.49
N LEU A 17 9.71 17.57 -8.58
CA LEU A 17 9.90 18.48 -9.71
C LEU A 17 11.38 18.89 -9.89
N LEU A 18 12.14 18.95 -8.80
CA LEU A 18 13.60 19.17 -8.84
C LEU A 18 14.36 18.05 -9.60
N ASN A 19 13.97 16.78 -9.40
CA ASN A 19 14.54 15.64 -10.12
C ASN A 19 14.19 15.66 -11.61
N TYR A 20 13.09 16.32 -11.99
CA TYR A 20 12.70 16.52 -13.37
C TYR A 20 13.58 17.58 -14.06
N PHE A 21 13.83 18.73 -13.41
CA PHE A 21 14.69 19.79 -13.98
C PHE A 21 16.19 19.45 -14.02
N SER A 22 16.65 18.50 -13.21
CA SER A 22 18.04 18.01 -13.27
C SER A 22 18.28 17.02 -14.42
N LYS A 23 17.23 16.45 -15.02
CA LYS A 23 17.31 15.65 -16.24
C LYS A 23 17.11 16.55 -17.46
N SER A 24 18.13 17.30 -17.86
CA SER A 24 18.05 18.09 -19.10
C SER A 24 17.85 17.17 -20.32
N PRO A 25 16.82 17.39 -21.18
CA PRO A 25 16.66 16.62 -22.42
C PRO A 25 17.78 16.84 -23.45
N ALA A 26 18.64 17.84 -23.23
CA ALA A 26 19.55 18.35 -24.26
C ALA A 26 20.96 17.73 -24.27
N PHE A 27 21.30 16.82 -23.34
CA PHE A 27 22.69 16.32 -23.26
C PHE A 27 23.02 15.10 -24.13
N ASP A 28 22.02 14.43 -24.71
CA ASP A 28 22.26 13.28 -25.61
C ASP A 28 22.30 13.70 -27.09
N LYS A 29 23.30 14.48 -27.51
CA LYS A 29 23.70 14.60 -28.93
C LYS A 29 24.96 15.41 -29.22
N LYS A 30 26.03 15.31 -28.42
CA LYS A 30 27.37 15.63 -28.93
C LYS A 30 28.37 14.55 -28.54
N LYS A 31 28.58 13.62 -29.49
CA LYS A 31 29.79 12.79 -29.58
C LYS A 31 31.00 13.72 -29.60
N LEU A 32 31.57 14.01 -28.44
CA LEU A 32 32.91 14.56 -28.34
C LEU A 32 33.89 13.39 -28.53
N THR A 33 34.30 13.17 -29.77
CA THR A 33 35.45 12.35 -30.08
C THR A 33 36.69 12.95 -29.39
N PRO A 34 37.45 12.16 -28.62
CA PRO A 34 38.59 12.66 -27.87
C PRO A 34 39.75 12.98 -28.82
N SER A 35 40.00 14.26 -29.08
CA SER A 35 41.25 14.68 -29.73
C SER A 35 42.34 14.73 -28.67
N VAL A 36 43.20 13.71 -28.66
CA VAL A 36 44.46 13.68 -27.92
C VAL A 36 45.37 14.76 -28.51
N LYS A 37 45.42 15.94 -27.89
CA LYS A 37 46.50 16.91 -28.13
C LYS A 37 47.56 16.70 -27.05
N THR A 38 48.66 16.11 -27.48
CA THR A 38 49.96 16.15 -26.83
C THR A 38 50.48 17.59 -26.85
N ASP A 39 50.64 18.21 -25.68
CA ASP A 39 51.54 19.35 -25.52
C ASP A 39 52.70 18.97 -24.57
N PRO A 40 53.95 19.27 -24.94
CA PRO A 40 55.16 18.88 -24.22
C PRO A 40 55.56 19.90 -23.14
N ASP A 41 56.27 19.39 -22.13
CA ASP A 41 57.26 20.06 -21.28
C ASP A 41 57.02 21.50 -20.82
N ALA A 42 56.61 21.63 -19.55
CA ALA A 42 56.97 22.78 -18.73
C ALA A 42 57.29 22.32 -17.29
N SER A 43 58.53 21.93 -17.09
CA SER A 43 59.18 21.79 -15.78
C SER A 43 59.39 23.17 -15.13
N LYS A 44 58.71 23.44 -14.01
CA LYS A 44 59.12 24.39 -12.94
C LYS A 44 58.52 23.86 -11.63
N SER A 45 59.25 23.11 -10.80
CA SER A 45 60.17 23.59 -9.76
C SER A 45 59.52 24.55 -8.76
N GLU A 46 58.79 24.01 -7.77
CA GLU A 46 58.68 24.64 -6.45
C GLU A 46 58.92 23.57 -5.38
N LYS A 47 60.03 23.77 -4.67
CA LYS A 47 60.46 23.05 -3.49
C LYS A 47 59.67 23.62 -2.31
N GLU A 48 59.08 22.79 -1.47
CA GLU A 48 59.03 23.11 -0.04
C GLU A 48 58.86 21.86 0.85
N ASN A 49 59.87 21.72 1.70
CA ASN A 49 60.02 20.92 2.91
C ASN A 49 58.79 20.21 3.50
N LEU A 50 58.86 18.88 3.58
CA LEU A 50 58.35 18.14 4.72
C LEU A 50 59.40 17.11 5.16
N GLN A 51 59.96 17.39 6.33
CA GLN A 51 61.07 16.71 6.97
C GLN A 51 60.65 15.35 7.57
N ASN A 52 61.54 14.38 7.41
CA ASN A 52 61.96 13.35 8.38
C ASN A 52 60.97 12.90 9.46
N GLN A 53 60.60 11.61 9.41
CA GLN A 53 60.92 10.63 10.47
C GLN A 53 60.36 9.23 10.11
N GLN A 54 61.20 8.37 9.51
CA GLN A 54 61.00 6.91 9.51
C GLN A 54 62.33 6.22 9.85
N PRO A 55 62.34 5.27 10.79
CA PRO A 55 63.55 4.57 11.20
C PRO A 55 63.88 3.39 10.27
N LYS A 56 65.18 3.25 10.03
CA LYS A 56 65.87 2.24 9.23
C LYS A 56 65.65 0.81 9.74
N VAL A 57 65.36 -0.13 8.84
CA VAL A 57 65.85 -1.51 8.94
C VAL A 57 66.53 -1.88 7.62
N LYS A 58 67.71 -2.49 7.77
CA LYS A 58 68.77 -2.66 6.80
C LYS A 58 68.52 -3.77 5.78
N ASP A 59 68.89 -3.43 4.55
CA ASP A 59 69.48 -4.20 3.45
C ASP A 59 69.83 -5.69 3.68
N GLY A 60 69.35 -6.51 2.74
CA GLY A 60 69.87 -7.82 2.39
C GLY A 60 69.79 -8.04 0.88
N LYS A 61 70.86 -7.65 0.17
CA LYS A 61 71.09 -7.88 -1.27
C LYS A 61 71.15 -9.38 -1.61
N LYS A 62 70.62 -9.77 -2.77
CA LYS A 62 71.36 -10.53 -3.81
C LYS A 62 70.54 -10.66 -5.11
N GLU A 63 71.10 -10.05 -6.15
CA GLU A 63 70.74 -10.24 -7.55
C GLU A 63 71.15 -11.65 -8.03
N ALA A 64 70.33 -12.25 -8.89
CA ALA A 64 70.78 -13.18 -9.92
C ALA A 64 69.78 -13.16 -11.08
N SER A 65 70.10 -12.36 -12.09
CA SER A 65 69.49 -12.37 -13.41
C SER A 65 70.24 -13.35 -14.31
N LYS A 66 69.52 -14.15 -15.11
CA LYS A 66 69.88 -14.49 -16.50
C LYS A 66 68.72 -15.20 -17.22
N PRO A 67 68.45 -14.86 -18.51
CA PRO A 67 67.29 -15.31 -19.27
C PRO A 67 67.59 -16.51 -20.17
N ALA A 68 66.60 -17.38 -20.41
CA ALA A 68 66.69 -18.49 -21.37
C ALA A 68 65.64 -18.38 -22.49
N ALA A 69 66.16 -18.06 -23.67
CA ALA A 69 65.73 -18.39 -25.03
C ALA A 69 64.25 -18.75 -25.32
N LYS A 70 63.61 -17.83 -26.05
CA LYS A 70 62.47 -18.07 -26.94
C LYS A 70 62.87 -19.05 -28.06
N ARG A 71 62.24 -20.23 -28.12
CA ARG A 71 62.33 -21.15 -29.26
C ARG A 71 61.02 -21.06 -30.05
N LYS A 72 61.05 -20.37 -31.19
CA LYS A 72 59.99 -20.38 -32.21
C LYS A 72 60.09 -21.70 -32.98
N LEU A 73 58.99 -22.45 -33.06
CA LEU A 73 58.81 -23.53 -34.03
C LEU A 73 57.72 -23.12 -35.04
N PRO A 74 57.82 -23.58 -36.30
CA PRO A 74 57.14 -22.98 -37.44
C PRO A 74 55.71 -23.51 -37.60
N ILE A 75 54.84 -22.62 -38.07
CA ILE A 75 53.47 -22.87 -38.50
C ILE A 75 53.56 -23.59 -39.84
N SER A 76 53.06 -24.83 -39.92
CA SER A 76 52.80 -25.53 -41.18
C SER A 76 51.31 -25.46 -41.47
N ASP A 77 50.98 -24.81 -42.57
CA ASP A 77 49.67 -24.78 -43.19
C ASP A 77 49.33 -26.17 -43.74
N ASP A 78 48.27 -26.79 -43.22
CA ASP A 78 47.58 -27.89 -43.89
C ASP A 78 46.07 -27.65 -43.71
N GLU A 79 45.46 -26.98 -44.69
CA GLU A 79 44.01 -27.01 -44.89
C GLU A 79 43.62 -28.33 -45.56
N PRO A 80 42.61 -29.04 -45.01
CA PRO A 80 41.73 -29.85 -45.83
C PRO A 80 40.34 -29.23 -45.82
N ALA A 81 39.95 -28.74 -47.00
CA ALA A 81 38.59 -28.33 -47.30
C ALA A 81 37.65 -29.54 -47.43
N SER A 82 36.38 -29.29 -47.11
CA SER A 82 35.17 -30.01 -47.52
C SER A 82 34.81 -31.33 -46.79
N GLY A 83 33.75 -31.23 -45.98
CA GLY A 83 33.04 -32.37 -45.40
C GLY A 83 31.66 -31.95 -44.92
N GLN A 84 30.72 -31.80 -45.86
CA GLN A 84 29.31 -31.50 -45.61
C GLN A 84 28.69 -32.56 -44.67
N ARG A 85 28.47 -32.23 -43.40
CA ARG A 85 27.65 -33.06 -42.50
C ARG A 85 26.23 -32.50 -42.41
N LYS A 86 25.33 -33.18 -43.13
CA LYS A 86 23.87 -33.00 -43.06
C LYS A 86 23.37 -33.09 -41.61
N ARG A 87 22.67 -32.04 -41.18
CA ARG A 87 21.93 -31.97 -39.91
C ARG A 87 20.84 -33.06 -39.89
N LYS A 88 21.00 -34.07 -39.03
CA LYS A 88 19.91 -34.99 -38.68
C LYS A 88 18.96 -34.28 -37.71
N ARG A 89 17.73 -34.06 -38.14
CA ARG A 89 16.61 -33.51 -37.38
C ARG A 89 16.11 -34.64 -36.46
N ILE A 90 16.21 -34.47 -35.15
CA ILE A 90 15.64 -35.39 -34.17
C ILE A 90 14.13 -35.15 -34.15
N VAL A 91 13.37 -36.18 -34.50
CA VAL A 91 11.91 -36.26 -34.41
C VAL A 91 11.58 -36.56 -32.96
N GLN A 92 10.87 -35.67 -32.28
CA GLN A 92 10.26 -35.98 -30.98
C GLN A 92 8.96 -36.76 -31.23
N PRO A 93 8.64 -37.78 -30.41
CA PRO A 93 7.50 -38.66 -30.63
C PRO A 93 6.18 -37.96 -30.31
N GLU A 94 5.13 -38.46 -30.95
CA GLU A 94 3.76 -37.98 -30.97
C GLU A 94 3.11 -38.00 -29.58
N SER A 95 2.25 -37.01 -29.36
CA SER A 95 1.43 -36.81 -28.17
C SER A 95 0.29 -37.81 -28.13
N ASP A 96 0.29 -38.69 -27.12
CA ASP A 96 -0.89 -39.45 -26.74
C ASP A 96 -1.88 -38.50 -26.04
N SER A 97 -3.08 -38.46 -26.59
CA SER A 97 -4.24 -37.72 -26.15
C SER A 97 -4.86 -38.38 -24.91
N GLU A 98 -4.83 -37.70 -23.76
CA GLU A 98 -5.71 -38.01 -22.63
C GLU A 98 -6.79 -36.92 -22.49
N PRO A 99 -8.03 -37.30 -22.15
CA PRO A 99 -9.21 -36.45 -22.28
C PRO A 99 -9.37 -35.53 -21.06
N GLU A 100 -9.53 -34.23 -21.32
CA GLU A 100 -9.81 -33.22 -20.30
C GLU A 100 -11.16 -33.50 -19.64
N MET A 101 -11.11 -33.79 -18.34
CA MET A 101 -12.28 -33.95 -17.48
C MET A 101 -12.90 -32.57 -17.23
N GLU A 102 -14.19 -32.43 -17.57
CA GLU A 102 -15.01 -31.23 -17.36
C GLU A 102 -15.04 -30.83 -15.88
N VAL A 103 -14.25 -29.82 -15.51
CA VAL A 103 -14.42 -29.12 -14.23
C VAL A 103 -15.41 -28.00 -14.47
N THR A 104 -16.66 -28.24 -14.07
CA THR A 104 -17.75 -27.27 -14.01
C THR A 104 -17.38 -26.10 -13.10
N LYS A 105 -16.81 -25.03 -13.67
CA LYS A 105 -16.74 -23.72 -13.01
C LYS A 105 -18.04 -22.98 -13.27
N SER A 106 -18.90 -22.93 -12.25
CA SER A 106 -19.97 -21.95 -12.14
C SER A 106 -19.33 -20.57 -11.99
N GLU A 107 -19.32 -19.79 -13.07
CA GLU A 107 -18.99 -18.37 -13.04
C GLU A 107 -20.27 -17.61 -12.67
N ASP A 108 -20.29 -17.07 -11.44
CA ASP A 108 -21.34 -16.19 -10.96
C ASP A 108 -21.22 -14.81 -11.63
N ASP A 109 -22.35 -14.37 -12.19
CA ASP A 109 -22.57 -13.12 -12.91
C ASP A 109 -22.18 -11.87 -12.09
N PHE A 110 -21.00 -11.31 -12.34
CA PHE A 110 -20.68 -9.93 -11.96
C PHE A 110 -21.37 -8.94 -12.92
N SER A 111 -22.63 -8.63 -12.62
CA SER A 111 -23.38 -7.54 -13.26
C SER A 111 -22.96 -6.19 -12.64
N ASP A 112 -21.92 -5.56 -13.20
CA ASP A 112 -21.61 -4.15 -12.93
C ASP A 112 -22.71 -3.26 -13.51
N CYS A 113 -23.66 -2.84 -12.66
CA CYS A 113 -24.67 -1.84 -12.98
C CYS A 113 -24.06 -0.43 -13.04
N ALA A 114 -23.25 -0.15 -14.06
CA ALA A 114 -22.95 1.21 -14.47
C ALA A 114 -24.05 1.67 -15.43
N SER A 115 -25.09 2.34 -14.89
CA SER A 115 -26.06 3.04 -15.74
C SER A 115 -25.37 4.21 -16.42
N ASP A 116 -25.18 4.10 -17.73
CA ASP A 116 -24.81 5.19 -18.64
C ASP A 116 -25.75 6.38 -18.43
N TYR A 117 -25.20 7.50 -17.96
CA TYR A 117 -25.91 8.78 -17.92
C TYR A 117 -25.47 9.58 -19.15
N GLU A 118 -26.29 9.55 -20.20
CA GLU A 118 -26.20 10.49 -21.31
C GLU A 118 -26.65 11.88 -20.82
N PRO A 119 -25.85 12.94 -21.03
CA PRO A 119 -26.24 14.29 -20.69
C PRO A 119 -27.34 14.77 -21.66
N ASP A 120 -28.47 15.23 -21.13
CA ASP A 120 -29.55 15.85 -21.90
C ASP A 120 -29.02 16.97 -22.80
N GLU A 121 -29.10 16.80 -24.13
CA GLU A 121 -28.62 17.73 -25.17
C GLU A 121 -29.45 19.04 -25.30
N ASN A 122 -30.09 19.53 -24.24
CA ASN A 122 -31.01 20.67 -24.32
C ASN A 122 -30.53 21.99 -23.70
N GLU A 123 -29.22 22.19 -23.55
CA GLU A 123 -28.64 23.49 -23.15
C GLU A 123 -27.67 24.06 -24.20
N ALA A 124 -28.19 24.33 -25.40
CA ALA A 124 -27.56 25.25 -26.34
C ALA A 124 -27.98 26.69 -26.01
N SER A 125 -27.28 27.33 -25.06
CA SER A 125 -27.26 28.79 -24.97
C SER A 125 -25.82 29.27 -24.84
N ASP A 126 -25.38 29.97 -25.89
CA ASP A 126 -24.06 30.58 -26.07
C ASP A 126 -23.68 31.49 -24.89
N ASP A 127 -22.88 30.97 -23.95
CA ASP A 127 -22.18 31.77 -22.94
C ASP A 127 -20.69 31.91 -23.29
N SER A 128 -20.39 32.47 -24.46
CA SER A 128 -19.04 32.93 -24.80
C SER A 128 -18.87 34.39 -24.38
N VAL A 129 -18.72 34.66 -23.08
CA VAL A 129 -18.39 36.01 -22.58
C VAL A 129 -16.88 36.08 -22.29
N SER A 130 -16.10 36.21 -23.37
CA SER A 130 -14.69 36.57 -23.31
C SER A 130 -14.58 38.06 -22.95
N SER A 131 -14.55 38.38 -21.66
CA SER A 131 -14.35 39.74 -21.15
C SER A 131 -12.87 40.13 -21.21
N GLY A 132 -12.39 40.42 -22.43
CA GLY A 132 -11.21 41.26 -22.62
C GLY A 132 -11.55 42.68 -22.17
N ALA A 133 -10.87 43.18 -21.16
CA ALA A 133 -11.01 44.55 -20.68
C ALA A 133 -10.41 45.50 -21.71
N GLU A 134 -11.26 46.15 -22.51
CA GLU A 134 -10.86 47.24 -23.40
C GLU A 134 -10.51 48.51 -22.61
N GLU A 135 -9.42 49.14 -23.04
CA GLU A 135 -8.88 50.39 -22.48
C GLU A 135 -9.80 51.58 -22.78
N VAL A 136 -10.27 52.22 -21.72
CA VAL A 136 -11.10 53.43 -21.77
C VAL A 136 -10.19 54.63 -22.01
N SER A 137 -10.24 55.22 -23.20
CA SER A 137 -9.74 56.57 -23.48
C SER A 137 -10.91 57.59 -23.41
N PRO A 138 -10.68 58.83 -22.93
CA PRO A 138 -11.75 59.70 -22.48
C PRO A 138 -12.40 60.47 -23.63
N SER A 139 -13.73 60.59 -23.50
CA SER A 139 -14.66 61.32 -24.34
C SER A 139 -14.36 62.83 -24.46
N GLU A 140 -14.29 63.32 -25.70
CA GLU A 140 -14.57 64.72 -26.04
C GLU A 140 -15.91 64.81 -26.80
N ASN A 141 -16.63 65.88 -26.49
CA ASN A 141 -17.97 66.22 -26.94
C ASN A 141 -18.03 66.44 -28.46
N ASP A 142 -19.06 65.90 -29.13
CA ASP A 142 -19.73 66.68 -30.16
C ASP A 142 -21.19 66.26 -30.38
N MET A 143 -22.03 67.28 -30.50
CA MET A 143 -23.48 67.21 -30.53
C MET A 143 -24.01 66.98 -31.95
N SER A 144 -25.08 66.18 -32.03
CA SER A 144 -26.27 66.33 -32.89
C SER A 144 -26.09 66.75 -34.35
N VAL A 145 -26.44 65.86 -35.30
CA VAL A 145 -27.36 66.20 -36.42
C VAL A 145 -28.11 64.93 -36.87
N ASP A 146 -29.44 64.97 -36.74
CA ASP A 146 -30.41 64.05 -37.33
C ASP A 146 -30.44 64.15 -38.87
N SER A 147 -30.53 63.01 -39.57
CA SER A 147 -30.98 62.97 -40.97
C SER A 147 -31.54 61.58 -41.34
N PRO A 148 -32.88 61.42 -41.44
CA PRO A 148 -33.52 60.21 -41.90
C PRO A 148 -33.82 60.27 -43.40
N THR A 149 -33.71 59.17 -44.13
CA THR A 149 -34.75 58.66 -45.05
C THR A 149 -34.28 57.46 -45.89
N PRO A 150 -34.98 56.31 -45.82
CA PRO A 150 -34.79 55.16 -46.70
C PRO A 150 -35.85 55.13 -47.82
N LYS A 151 -35.43 54.86 -49.07
CA LYS A 151 -36.31 54.49 -50.18
C LYS A 151 -35.89 53.11 -50.72
N LYS A 152 -36.61 52.05 -50.33
CA LYS A 152 -36.52 50.72 -50.96
C LYS A 152 -37.76 50.50 -51.84
N SER A 153 -37.52 50.35 -53.13
CA SER A 153 -38.52 50.11 -54.17
C SER A 153 -38.86 48.63 -54.31
N ARG A 154 -40.16 48.39 -54.21
CA ARG A 154 -40.97 47.23 -54.61
C ARG A 154 -40.41 46.38 -55.78
N LYS A 155 -40.40 45.05 -55.59
CA LYS A 155 -40.84 44.09 -56.63
C LYS A 155 -41.78 43.06 -55.98
N LYS A 156 -43.06 43.16 -56.34
CA LYS A 156 -44.11 42.16 -56.12
C LYS A 156 -44.22 41.35 -57.41
N SER A 157 -44.25 40.03 -57.31
CA SER A 157 -44.96 39.20 -58.29
C SER A 157 -45.59 38.02 -57.55
N LYS A 158 -46.91 38.13 -57.37
CA LYS A 158 -47.85 37.09 -56.97
C LYS A 158 -48.31 36.36 -58.23
N ILE A 159 -48.32 35.02 -58.23
CA ILE A 159 -49.16 34.16 -59.07
C ILE A 159 -49.51 32.96 -58.16
N LEU A 160 -50.70 32.96 -57.54
CA LEU A 160 -51.97 32.34 -57.99
C LEU A 160 -51.94 30.81 -57.81
N ASN A 161 -52.62 30.33 -56.77
CA ASN A 161 -53.92 29.65 -56.83
C ASN A 161 -53.77 28.18 -57.26
N ASN A 162 -54.19 27.22 -56.43
CA ASN A 162 -55.59 26.82 -56.26
C ASN A 162 -55.68 25.49 -55.48
N ASN A 163 -56.67 25.39 -54.61
CA ASN A 163 -57.46 24.19 -54.27
C ASN A 163 -56.75 22.87 -53.91
N ASN A 164 -56.88 22.44 -52.64
CA ASN A 164 -58.00 21.58 -52.26
C ASN A 164 -58.00 21.28 -50.75
N ASN A 165 -59.16 21.51 -50.15
CA ASN A 165 -59.57 20.96 -48.86
C ASN A 165 -59.63 19.43 -48.94
N ASN A 166 -59.23 18.73 -47.88
CA ASN A 166 -60.07 17.71 -47.26
C ASN A 166 -59.43 17.18 -45.97
N GLU A 167 -60.29 17.13 -44.96
CA GLU A 167 -60.08 16.76 -43.55
C GLU A 167 -59.78 15.26 -43.34
N PRO A 168 -59.38 14.88 -42.10
CA PRO A 168 -58.69 13.64 -41.80
C PRO A 168 -59.64 12.53 -41.33
N SER A 169 -59.23 11.27 -41.46
CA SER A 169 -59.42 10.24 -40.42
C SER A 169 -58.97 8.85 -40.88
N SER A 170 -58.57 8.05 -39.90
CA SER A 170 -58.41 6.59 -39.93
C SER A 170 -57.13 6.01 -40.56
N LYS A 171 -56.25 5.50 -39.69
CA LYS A 171 -55.77 4.12 -39.73
C LYS A 171 -54.99 3.81 -38.45
N LYS A 172 -55.69 3.23 -37.47
CA LYS A 172 -55.10 2.49 -36.36
C LYS A 172 -54.41 1.26 -36.96
N VAL A 173 -53.10 1.13 -36.80
CA VAL A 173 -52.37 -0.09 -37.16
C VAL A 173 -52.32 -0.98 -35.91
N LYS A 174 -52.86 -2.18 -36.07
CA LYS A 174 -52.93 -3.23 -35.04
C LYS A 174 -51.53 -3.79 -34.77
N LEU A 175 -51.25 -3.95 -33.48
CA LEU A 175 -50.13 -4.66 -32.88
C LEU A 175 -50.51 -6.15 -32.81
N GLU A 176 -49.81 -7.03 -33.54
CA GLU A 176 -49.83 -8.48 -33.28
C GLU A 176 -48.74 -9.23 -34.08
N SER A 177 -48.10 -10.17 -33.39
CA SER A 177 -47.49 -11.41 -33.89
C SER A 177 -45.96 -11.48 -34.16
N THR A 178 -45.33 -12.27 -33.29
CA THR A 178 -44.32 -13.31 -33.57
C THR A 178 -42.83 -12.92 -33.59
N ILE A 179 -42.20 -13.11 -32.42
CA ILE A 179 -40.74 -13.25 -32.27
C ILE A 179 -40.33 -14.63 -32.83
N GLN A 180 -39.65 -14.63 -33.97
CA GLN A 180 -39.03 -15.83 -34.55
C GLN A 180 -37.66 -16.05 -33.91
N LEU A 181 -37.51 -17.18 -33.22
CA LEU A 181 -36.24 -17.70 -32.70
C LEU A 181 -35.34 -18.08 -33.88
N ALA A 182 -34.26 -17.32 -34.10
CA ALA A 182 -33.25 -17.65 -35.10
C ALA A 182 -32.24 -18.65 -34.52
N GLU A 183 -32.29 -19.87 -35.03
CA GLU A 183 -31.38 -20.99 -34.74
C GLU A 183 -29.99 -20.78 -35.36
N GLY A 184 -28.95 -21.20 -34.63
CA GLY A 184 -27.74 -21.81 -35.22
C GLY A 184 -26.63 -20.89 -35.74
N ALA A 185 -25.80 -20.34 -34.85
CA ALA A 185 -24.42 -19.95 -35.18
C ALA A 185 -23.45 -20.60 -34.19
N THR A 186 -22.47 -21.34 -34.71
CA THR A 186 -21.56 -22.17 -33.92
C THR A 186 -20.50 -21.34 -33.19
N PHE A 187 -20.08 -21.83 -32.02
CA PHE A 187 -19.17 -21.17 -31.08
C PHE A 187 -17.84 -20.71 -31.72
N GLN A 188 -17.31 -21.41 -32.73
CA GLN A 188 -16.05 -21.02 -33.37
C GLN A 188 -16.15 -19.72 -34.18
N GLU A 189 -17.30 -19.39 -34.76
CA GLU A 189 -17.51 -18.09 -35.42
C GLU A 189 -17.66 -16.97 -34.38
N LYS A 190 -18.31 -17.24 -33.24
CA LYS A 190 -18.36 -16.30 -32.12
C LYS A 190 -17.00 -16.07 -31.48
N LEU A 191 -16.15 -17.10 -31.36
CA LEU A 191 -14.80 -16.98 -30.80
C LEU A 191 -13.89 -16.14 -31.71
N LYS A 192 -14.02 -16.27 -33.04
CA LYS A 192 -13.32 -15.38 -33.99
C LYS A 192 -13.80 -13.94 -33.89
N ASN A 193 -15.10 -13.71 -33.71
CA ASN A 193 -15.63 -12.37 -33.51
C ASN A 193 -15.29 -11.78 -32.12
N LEU A 194 -15.12 -12.62 -31.09
CA LEU A 194 -14.64 -12.21 -29.78
C LEU A 194 -13.15 -11.92 -29.76
N GLN A 195 -12.34 -12.67 -30.54
CA GLN A 195 -10.93 -12.32 -30.73
C GLN A 195 -10.75 -10.99 -31.50
N SER A 196 -11.74 -10.57 -32.30
CA SER A 196 -11.77 -9.20 -32.83
C SER A 196 -12.36 -8.15 -31.87
N ASN A 197 -13.16 -8.56 -30.87
CA ASN A 197 -13.84 -7.65 -29.94
C ASN A 197 -13.22 -7.55 -28.54
N ALA A 198 -12.17 -8.33 -28.22
CA ALA A 198 -11.36 -8.18 -27.00
C ALA A 198 -10.53 -6.87 -26.93
N LYS A 199 -10.95 -5.84 -27.68
CA LYS A 199 -10.45 -4.46 -27.62
C LYS A 199 -11.47 -3.49 -27.00
N GLN A 200 -12.51 -3.97 -26.34
CA GLN A 200 -13.54 -3.12 -25.74
C GLN A 200 -13.78 -3.38 -24.25
N ASP A 201 -12.71 -3.69 -23.49
CA ASP A 201 -12.70 -3.23 -22.10
C ASP A 201 -12.72 -1.70 -22.14
N ALA A 202 -13.69 -1.07 -21.47
CA ALA A 202 -13.97 0.37 -21.43
C ALA A 202 -12.87 1.18 -20.69
N SER A 203 -11.64 0.86 -21.04
CA SER A 203 -10.39 1.10 -20.38
C SER A 203 -9.65 2.21 -21.13
N TYR A 204 -9.48 3.33 -20.44
CA TYR A 204 -8.36 4.27 -20.59
C TYR A 204 -8.27 5.08 -21.91
N ASP A 205 -8.68 4.57 -23.06
CA ASP A 205 -8.35 5.19 -24.36
C ASP A 205 -9.28 6.35 -24.77
N ASP A 206 -10.51 6.45 -24.27
CA ASP A 206 -11.44 7.51 -24.71
C ASP A 206 -11.13 8.90 -24.12
N ILE A 207 -10.31 8.98 -23.07
CA ILE A 207 -9.74 10.27 -22.62
C ILE A 207 -8.42 10.58 -23.37
N VAL A 208 -7.86 9.60 -24.08
CA VAL A 208 -6.50 9.64 -24.67
C VAL A 208 -6.52 9.84 -26.20
N THR A 209 -7.68 9.78 -26.85
CA THR A 209 -7.81 10.01 -28.30
C THR A 209 -7.79 11.49 -28.65
N ASN A 210 -6.59 12.06 -28.70
CA ASN A 210 -6.14 13.01 -29.74
C ASN A 210 -4.71 13.43 -29.42
N THR A 211 -3.75 12.57 -29.74
CA THR A 211 -2.34 12.95 -29.80
C THR A 211 -2.17 13.94 -30.96
N SER A 212 -2.47 15.22 -30.71
CA SER A 212 -1.94 16.29 -31.54
C SER A 212 -0.44 16.34 -31.26
N ASN A 213 0.32 15.65 -32.11
CA ASN A 213 1.76 15.77 -32.19
C ASN A 213 2.10 17.25 -32.39
N LEU A 214 2.54 17.92 -31.32
CA LEU A 214 3.41 19.06 -31.50
C LEU A 214 4.72 18.46 -32.02
N ASP A 215 4.91 18.46 -33.34
CA ASP A 215 6.07 17.86 -34.03
C ASP A 215 7.42 18.48 -33.61
N GLU A 216 7.40 19.59 -32.87
CA GLU A 216 8.58 20.24 -32.30
C GLU A 216 8.56 20.23 -30.77
N PRO A 217 9.71 20.02 -30.10
CA PRO A 217 9.82 20.14 -28.65
C PRO A 217 9.53 21.59 -28.24
N VAL A 218 8.31 21.85 -27.78
CA VAL A 218 7.89 23.17 -27.30
C VAL A 218 8.64 23.50 -26.01
N VAL A 219 9.51 24.52 -26.08
CA VAL A 219 10.21 25.06 -24.90
C VAL A 219 9.31 26.08 -24.21
N TRP A 220 8.61 25.63 -23.18
CA TRP A 220 7.66 26.45 -22.42
C TRP A 220 8.34 27.57 -21.62
N PRO A 221 7.64 28.69 -21.34
CA PRO A 221 8.23 29.84 -20.64
C PRO A 221 8.85 29.52 -19.28
N HIS A 222 8.28 28.59 -18.50
CA HIS A 222 8.82 28.23 -17.18
C HIS A 222 10.20 27.60 -17.25
N GLN A 223 10.54 26.94 -18.36
CA GLN A 223 11.87 26.37 -18.59
C GLN A 223 12.93 27.46 -18.83
N LYS A 224 12.50 28.68 -19.17
CA LYS A 224 13.38 29.84 -19.43
C LYS A 224 13.47 30.80 -18.24
N LEU A 225 12.66 30.61 -17.19
CA LEU A 225 12.67 31.49 -16.01
C LEU A 225 14.01 31.37 -15.28
N GLU A 226 14.66 32.50 -15.07
CA GLU A 226 16.01 32.58 -14.49
C GLU A 226 16.07 31.98 -13.07
N PHE A 227 15.08 32.26 -12.23
CA PHE A 227 15.03 31.79 -10.85
C PHE A 227 14.67 30.30 -10.71
N LEU A 228 14.27 29.63 -11.79
CA LEU A 228 14.04 28.18 -11.83
C LEU A 228 15.23 27.39 -12.36
N GLN A 229 16.26 28.07 -12.89
CA GLN A 229 17.43 27.37 -13.39
C GLN A 229 18.16 26.66 -12.24
N PRO A 230 18.70 25.44 -12.44
CA PRO A 230 19.34 24.66 -11.38
C PRO A 230 20.47 25.41 -10.64
N ASP A 231 21.16 26.32 -11.34
CA ASP A 231 22.23 27.17 -10.80
C ASP A 231 21.73 28.44 -10.11
N LYS A 232 20.42 28.70 -10.07
CA LYS A 232 19.83 29.92 -9.47
C LYS A 232 18.63 29.64 -8.57
N ILE A 233 18.11 28.41 -8.57
CA ILE A 233 16.99 28.00 -7.74
C ILE A 233 17.33 28.19 -6.26
N LYS A 234 16.36 28.76 -5.54
CA LYS A 234 16.45 29.04 -4.11
C LYS A 234 15.13 28.67 -3.43
N ASP A 235 15.19 28.25 -2.17
CA ASP A 235 14.00 28.10 -1.34
C ASP A 235 13.42 29.46 -0.97
N LYS A 236 12.25 29.51 -0.33
CA LYS A 236 11.57 30.77 -0.01
C LYS A 236 12.42 31.73 0.85
N GLU A 237 13.33 31.20 1.65
CA GLU A 237 14.27 31.97 2.49
C GLU A 237 15.53 32.42 1.73
N GLY A 238 15.63 32.13 0.43
CA GLY A 238 16.73 32.54 -0.43
C GLY A 238 17.95 31.64 -0.35
N ARG A 239 17.83 30.46 0.28
CA ARG A 239 18.91 29.47 0.43
C ARG A 239 18.96 28.61 -0.83
N ARG A 240 20.16 28.18 -1.18
CA ARG A 240 20.41 27.35 -2.37
C ARG A 240 20.49 25.86 -1.98
N PRO A 241 20.35 24.91 -2.92
CA PRO A 241 20.34 23.46 -2.62
C PRO A 241 21.58 22.92 -1.89
N ASP A 242 22.71 23.61 -1.96
CA ASP A 242 23.95 23.32 -1.22
C ASP A 242 23.91 23.77 0.25
N HIS A 243 22.95 24.61 0.63
CA HIS A 243 22.75 25.01 2.01
C HIS A 243 22.17 23.86 2.85
N PRO A 244 22.70 23.58 4.06
CA PRO A 244 22.24 22.47 4.90
C PRO A 244 20.74 22.53 5.24
N ASP A 245 20.23 23.73 5.46
CA ASP A 245 18.82 23.99 5.78
C ASP A 245 17.97 24.37 4.55
N TYR A 246 18.38 23.99 3.33
CA TYR A 246 17.57 24.22 2.13
C TYR A 246 16.24 23.45 2.20
N ASP A 247 15.13 24.17 2.03
CA ASP A 247 13.79 23.58 1.98
C ASP A 247 13.30 23.38 0.54
N LYS A 248 13.46 22.15 0.03
CA LYS A 248 12.97 21.74 -1.29
C LYS A 248 11.45 21.83 -1.47
N SER A 249 10.67 21.96 -0.40
CA SER A 249 9.22 22.12 -0.48
C SER A 249 8.79 23.56 -0.76
N THR A 250 9.72 24.51 -0.77
CA THR A 250 9.44 25.92 -1.08
C THR A 250 10.34 26.46 -2.21
N LEU A 251 9.94 27.59 -2.79
CA LEU A 251 10.64 28.24 -3.90
C LEU A 251 10.63 29.76 -3.71
N HIS A 252 11.78 30.41 -3.88
CA HIS A 252 11.85 31.87 -3.99
C HIS A 252 11.35 32.33 -5.36
N VAL A 253 10.27 33.11 -5.36
CA VAL A 253 9.75 33.76 -6.57
C VAL A 253 9.96 35.28 -6.44
N PRO A 254 10.71 35.92 -7.36
CA PRO A 254 11.00 37.35 -7.25
C PRO A 254 9.74 38.22 -7.27
N GLU A 255 9.65 39.20 -6.37
CA GLU A 255 8.48 40.10 -6.29
C GLU A 255 8.23 40.87 -7.60
N LYS A 256 9.31 41.28 -8.29
CA LYS A 256 9.21 41.94 -9.61
C LYS A 256 8.50 41.07 -10.64
N PHE A 257 8.76 39.75 -10.62
CA PHE A 257 8.08 38.79 -11.49
C PHE A 257 6.61 38.67 -11.08
N LEU A 258 6.31 38.49 -9.78
CA LEU A 258 4.94 38.40 -9.27
C LEU A 258 4.09 39.65 -9.56
N ASN A 259 4.70 40.84 -9.63
CA ASN A 259 3.99 42.09 -9.86
C ASN A 259 3.57 42.31 -11.33
N GLY A 260 4.23 41.60 -12.26
CA GLY A 260 3.92 41.62 -13.69
C GLY A 260 2.82 40.63 -14.11
N LEU A 261 2.45 39.69 -13.25
CA LEU A 261 1.48 38.63 -13.57
C LEU A 261 0.03 39.09 -13.39
N SER A 262 -0.89 38.36 -14.04
CA SER A 262 -2.31 38.49 -13.77
C SER A 262 -2.63 38.00 -12.34
N PRO A 263 -3.73 38.46 -11.72
CA PRO A 263 -4.07 38.09 -10.34
C PRO A 263 -4.19 36.59 -10.10
N GLY A 264 -4.83 35.84 -11.00
CA GLY A 264 -4.98 34.38 -10.88
C GLY A 264 -3.66 33.63 -11.03
N VAL A 265 -2.83 34.01 -12.01
CA VAL A 265 -1.51 33.40 -12.22
C VAL A 265 -0.57 33.73 -11.04
N ARG A 266 -0.62 34.96 -10.52
CA ARG A 266 0.09 35.34 -9.29
C ARG A 266 -0.32 34.46 -8.11
N GLN A 267 -1.63 34.25 -7.91
CA GLN A 267 -2.15 33.41 -6.82
C GLN A 267 -1.60 31.98 -6.92
N TRP A 268 -1.56 31.39 -8.13
CA TRP A 268 -0.94 30.09 -8.35
C TRP A 268 0.55 30.09 -7.97
N TRP A 269 1.33 31.08 -8.41
CA TRP A 269 2.76 31.17 -8.08
C TRP A 269 3.03 31.36 -6.59
N VAL A 270 2.15 32.06 -5.86
CA VAL A 270 2.25 32.17 -4.39
C VAL A 270 2.03 30.82 -3.73
N LEU A 271 0.98 30.07 -4.11
CA LEU A 271 0.74 28.73 -3.58
C LEU A 271 1.87 27.76 -3.94
N LYS A 272 2.39 27.86 -5.17
CA LYS A 272 3.51 27.05 -5.66
C LYS A 272 4.83 27.39 -4.96
N SER A 273 5.05 28.66 -4.63
CA SER A 273 6.21 29.10 -3.83
C SER A 273 6.23 28.44 -2.45
N ASP A 274 5.06 28.19 -1.86
CA ASP A 274 4.93 27.55 -0.54
C ASP A 274 4.90 26.02 -0.60
N ASN A 275 4.61 25.43 -1.77
CA ASN A 275 4.38 23.99 -1.95
C ASN A 275 5.00 23.51 -3.27
N TYR A 276 6.26 23.85 -3.48
CA TYR A 276 6.97 23.65 -4.74
C TYR A 276 7.15 22.17 -5.10
N ASP A 277 7.16 21.29 -4.10
CA ASP A 277 7.27 19.84 -4.26
C ASP A 277 5.92 19.14 -4.52
N CYS A 278 4.82 19.87 -4.52
CA CYS A 278 3.48 19.35 -4.76
C CYS A 278 3.00 19.70 -6.17
N VAL A 279 2.29 18.77 -6.82
CA VAL A 279 1.50 19.03 -8.02
C VAL A 279 0.22 19.73 -7.58
N LEU A 280 0.00 20.96 -8.04
CA LEU A 280 -1.20 21.71 -7.67
C LEU A 280 -2.34 21.36 -8.63
N PHE A 281 -3.40 20.75 -8.09
CA PHE A 281 -4.68 20.67 -8.78
C PHE A 281 -5.43 21.96 -8.49
N PHE A 282 -5.34 22.91 -9.41
CA PHE A 282 -5.81 24.28 -9.21
C PHE A 282 -7.25 24.47 -9.71
N LYS A 283 -8.21 24.59 -8.80
CA LYS A 283 -9.63 24.69 -9.16
C LYS A 283 -9.96 25.98 -9.91
N VAL A 284 -10.47 25.86 -11.13
CA VAL A 284 -11.02 26.98 -11.93
C VAL A 284 -12.40 26.57 -12.41
N GLY A 285 -13.44 27.12 -11.76
CA GLY A 285 -14.81 26.71 -12.03
C GLY A 285 -14.97 25.19 -11.82
N LYS A 286 -15.58 24.49 -12.79
CA LYS A 286 -15.81 23.04 -12.75
C LYS A 286 -14.58 22.17 -13.06
N PHE A 287 -13.40 22.78 -13.26
CA PHE A 287 -12.20 22.06 -13.68
C PHE A 287 -11.07 22.21 -12.67
N TYR A 288 -10.18 21.22 -12.64
CA TYR A 288 -8.85 21.34 -12.06
C TYR A 288 -7.87 21.60 -13.18
N GLU A 289 -7.20 22.73 -13.12
CA GLU A 289 -6.18 23.15 -14.07
C GLU A 289 -4.79 22.94 -13.46
N LEU A 290 -3.84 22.58 -14.32
CA LEU A 290 -2.44 22.40 -14.01
C LEU A 290 -1.64 23.34 -14.91
N TYR A 291 -0.72 24.11 -14.32
CA TYR A 291 0.06 25.11 -15.03
C TYR A 291 1.56 24.86 -14.94
N HIS A 292 2.31 25.35 -15.93
CA HIS A 292 3.76 25.30 -15.96
C HIS A 292 4.28 23.86 -15.78
N MET A 293 5.13 23.63 -14.78
CA MET A 293 5.68 22.30 -14.53
C MET A 293 4.65 21.28 -14.04
N ASP A 294 3.52 21.72 -13.49
CA ASP A 294 2.44 20.80 -13.11
C ASP A 294 1.68 20.32 -14.35
N ALA A 295 1.58 21.16 -15.39
CA ALA A 295 1.04 20.74 -16.68
C ALA A 295 1.94 19.69 -17.35
N ASP A 296 3.27 19.85 -17.27
CA ASP A 296 4.22 18.84 -17.76
C ASP A 296 4.03 17.49 -17.06
N VAL A 297 3.79 17.50 -15.74
CA VAL A 297 3.43 16.29 -14.98
C VAL A 297 2.10 15.71 -15.46
N GLY A 298 1.07 16.53 -15.66
CA GLY A 298 -0.22 16.07 -16.18
C GLY A 298 -0.10 15.40 -17.56
N VAL A 299 0.66 15.98 -18.48
CA VAL A 299 0.89 15.42 -19.82
C VAL A 299 1.66 14.10 -19.74
N ASN A 300 2.77 14.08 -19.02
CA ASN A 300 3.66 12.91 -18.97
C ASN A 300 3.08 11.75 -18.14
N GLU A 301 2.41 12.07 -17.03
CA GLU A 301 2.00 11.07 -16.04
C GLU A 301 0.52 10.69 -16.14
N LEU A 302 -0.35 11.63 -16.57
CA LEU A 302 -1.80 11.40 -16.71
C LEU A 302 -2.24 11.27 -18.17
N GLY A 303 -1.34 11.48 -19.14
CA GLY A 303 -1.65 11.39 -20.57
C GLY A 303 -2.47 12.57 -21.08
N PHE A 304 -2.46 13.71 -20.37
CA PHE A 304 -3.15 14.91 -20.84
C PHE A 304 -2.50 15.48 -22.11
N THR A 305 -3.26 16.29 -22.83
CA THR A 305 -2.72 17.10 -23.93
C THR A 305 -2.59 18.54 -23.45
N TYR A 306 -1.55 19.24 -23.91
CA TYR A 306 -1.41 20.67 -23.65
C TYR A 306 -2.58 21.42 -24.31
N MET A 307 -3.25 22.26 -23.51
CA MET A 307 -4.23 23.22 -23.99
C MET A 307 -3.52 24.40 -24.66
N ARG A 308 -4.20 25.05 -25.62
CA ARG A 308 -3.64 26.24 -26.28
C ARG A 308 -3.50 27.39 -25.28
N GLY A 309 -2.33 28.00 -25.22
CA GLY A 309 -2.05 29.13 -24.33
C GLY A 309 -0.61 29.60 -24.44
N GLU A 310 -0.29 30.70 -23.75
CA GLU A 310 1.06 31.28 -23.73
C GLU A 310 2.07 30.48 -22.89
N PHE A 311 1.56 29.64 -21.98
CA PHE A 311 2.34 28.78 -21.10
C PHE A 311 1.76 27.37 -21.05
N ALA A 312 2.56 26.41 -20.59
CA ALA A 312 2.13 25.02 -20.44
C ALA A 312 0.89 24.95 -19.54
N HIS A 313 -0.19 24.40 -20.07
CA HIS A 313 -1.48 24.33 -19.42
C HIS A 313 -2.18 23.03 -19.81
N SER A 314 -2.78 22.35 -18.84
CA SER A 314 -3.65 21.19 -19.04
C SER A 314 -4.68 21.15 -17.90
N GLY A 315 -5.71 20.32 -17.99
CA GLY A 315 -6.71 20.23 -16.93
C GLY A 315 -7.71 19.11 -17.15
N PHE A 316 -8.55 18.88 -16.14
CA PHE A 316 -9.57 17.82 -16.16
C PHE A 316 -10.79 18.20 -15.30
N PRO A 317 -11.96 17.56 -15.49
CA PRO A 317 -13.18 17.86 -14.74
C PRO A 317 -13.10 17.51 -13.24
N GLU A 318 -13.80 18.26 -12.38
CA GLU A 318 -13.84 18.05 -10.91
C GLU A 318 -14.12 16.60 -10.50
N ILE A 319 -15.08 15.96 -11.19
CA ILE A 319 -15.52 14.58 -10.91
C ILE A 319 -14.41 13.54 -11.09
N SER A 320 -13.35 13.86 -11.84
CA SER A 320 -12.22 12.96 -12.09
C SER A 320 -11.08 13.13 -11.07
N PHE A 321 -11.23 14.00 -10.07
CA PHE A 321 -10.21 14.26 -9.04
C PHE A 321 -9.66 12.99 -8.39
N ASP A 322 -10.54 12.08 -7.97
CA ASP A 322 -10.17 10.83 -7.30
C ASP A 322 -9.23 9.99 -8.15
N LYS A 323 -9.62 9.74 -9.40
CA LYS A 323 -8.85 8.95 -10.37
C LYS A 323 -7.48 9.57 -10.63
N MET A 324 -7.46 10.87 -10.93
CA MET A 324 -6.21 11.56 -11.30
C MET A 324 -5.25 11.70 -10.11
N SER A 325 -5.78 12.01 -8.92
CA SER A 325 -4.98 12.13 -7.71
C SER A 325 -4.40 10.78 -7.29
N THR A 326 -5.18 9.70 -7.37
CA THR A 326 -4.72 8.33 -7.06
C THR A 326 -3.56 7.92 -7.96
N ILE A 327 -3.66 8.13 -9.29
CA ILE A 327 -2.58 7.80 -10.22
C ILE A 327 -1.28 8.55 -9.87
N LEU A 328 -1.35 9.86 -9.58
CA LEU A 328 -0.16 10.63 -9.22
C LEU A 328 0.43 10.20 -7.87
N VAL A 329 -0.42 9.94 -6.87
CA VAL A 329 0.01 9.47 -5.55
C VAL A 329 0.68 8.09 -5.66
N ASP A 330 0.11 7.19 -6.46
CA ASP A 330 0.71 5.88 -6.74
C ASP A 330 2.03 6.01 -7.51
N ARG A 331 2.25 7.08 -8.27
CA ARG A 331 3.56 7.36 -8.88
C ARG A 331 4.54 8.11 -7.97
N GLY A 332 4.17 8.35 -6.72
CA GLY A 332 5.01 8.97 -5.69
C GLY A 332 4.98 10.49 -5.68
N PHE A 333 4.06 11.12 -6.40
CA PHE A 333 3.85 12.57 -6.34
C PHE A 333 3.05 12.95 -5.10
N LYS A 334 3.23 14.19 -4.66
CA LYS A 334 2.33 14.85 -3.71
C LYS A 334 1.32 15.66 -4.50
N VAL A 335 0.05 15.48 -4.19
CA VAL A 335 -1.04 16.21 -4.84
C VAL A 335 -1.63 17.19 -3.84
N ALA A 336 -1.55 18.49 -4.13
CA ALA A 336 -2.22 19.52 -3.35
C ALA A 336 -3.54 19.88 -4.05
N ARG A 337 -4.65 19.63 -3.35
CA ARG A 337 -5.98 20.04 -3.80
C ARG A 337 -6.20 21.49 -3.45
N VAL A 338 -6.20 22.35 -4.47
CA VAL A 338 -6.49 23.78 -4.31
C VAL A 338 -7.93 24.02 -4.72
N GLU A 339 -8.78 24.36 -3.78
CA GLU A 339 -10.20 24.64 -4.04
C GLU A 339 -10.46 26.15 -4.12
N GLN A 340 -11.53 26.50 -4.84
CA GLN A 340 -12.06 27.86 -4.84
C GLN A 340 -12.86 28.09 -3.54
N THR A 341 -12.46 29.07 -2.75
CA THR A 341 -13.08 29.36 -1.44
C THR A 341 -13.98 30.60 -1.45
N GLU A 342 -14.17 31.20 -2.63
CA GLU A 342 -14.97 32.42 -2.80
C GLU A 342 -15.70 32.40 -4.15
N THR A 343 -16.99 32.79 -4.17
CA THR A 343 -17.72 33.02 -5.43
C THR A 343 -17.38 34.39 -6.02
N PRO A 344 -17.60 34.63 -7.33
CA PRO A 344 -17.42 35.96 -7.92
C PRO A 344 -18.21 37.08 -7.20
N ASP A 345 -19.38 36.75 -6.66
CA ASP A 345 -20.20 37.66 -5.87
C ASP A 345 -19.53 38.00 -4.52
N MET A 346 -19.09 36.96 -3.78
CA MET A 346 -18.37 37.14 -2.52
C MET A 346 -17.07 37.93 -2.71
N MET A 347 -16.36 37.72 -3.82
CA MET A 347 -15.17 38.48 -4.21
C MET A 347 -15.51 39.96 -4.43
N THR A 348 -16.62 40.24 -5.13
CA THR A 348 -17.07 41.60 -5.36
C THR A 348 -17.42 42.29 -4.04
N GLU A 349 -18.05 41.58 -3.11
CA GLU A 349 -18.33 42.09 -1.76
C GLU A 349 -17.06 42.32 -0.94
N ARG A 350 -16.11 41.37 -0.95
CA ARG A 350 -14.80 41.53 -0.31
C ARG A 350 -14.08 42.75 -0.85
N CYS A 351 -14.04 42.92 -2.18
CA CYS A 351 -13.41 44.06 -2.85
C CYS A 351 -14.09 45.40 -2.55
N LYS A 352 -15.37 45.42 -2.16
CA LYS A 352 -16.05 46.63 -1.66
C LYS A 352 -15.70 46.94 -0.21
N ARG A 353 -15.46 45.91 0.62
CA ARG A 353 -15.08 46.05 2.04
C ARG A 353 -13.63 46.51 2.23
N ILE A 354 -12.74 46.16 1.30
CA ILE A 354 -11.31 46.51 1.36
C ILE A 354 -10.94 47.52 0.27
N LYS A 355 -9.83 48.24 0.42
CA LYS A 355 -9.22 48.97 -0.70
C LYS A 355 -8.52 47.98 -1.64
N ALA A 356 -9.31 47.30 -2.47
CA ALA A 356 -8.83 46.22 -3.33
C ALA A 356 -7.79 46.72 -4.35
N THR A 357 -6.63 46.09 -4.35
CA THR A 357 -5.63 46.25 -5.41
C THR A 357 -6.04 45.42 -6.64
N LYS A 358 -5.30 45.55 -7.75
CA LYS A 358 -5.53 44.69 -8.92
C LYS A 358 -5.39 43.20 -8.58
N PHE A 359 -4.54 42.83 -7.61
CA PHE A 359 -4.29 41.44 -7.23
C PHE A 359 -5.38 40.86 -6.31
N ASP A 360 -6.20 41.71 -5.68
CA ASP A 360 -7.32 41.28 -4.85
C ASP A 360 -8.59 40.98 -5.66
N LYS A 361 -8.65 41.48 -6.91
CA LYS A 361 -9.76 41.26 -7.86
C LYS A 361 -9.69 39.88 -8.52
N VAL A 362 -9.54 38.84 -7.71
CA VAL A 362 -9.60 37.43 -8.11
C VAL A 362 -10.23 36.63 -6.98
N VAL A 363 -11.03 35.63 -7.34
CA VAL A 363 -11.62 34.71 -6.37
C VAL A 363 -10.54 34.04 -5.52
N ALA A 364 -10.77 33.96 -4.22
CA ALA A 364 -9.85 33.29 -3.30
C ALA A 364 -9.77 31.78 -3.60
N ARG A 365 -8.55 31.25 -3.49
CA ARG A 365 -8.24 29.82 -3.64
C ARG A 365 -7.24 29.42 -2.59
N GLU A 366 -7.47 28.27 -1.99
CA GLU A 366 -6.68 27.80 -0.85
C GLU A 366 -6.38 26.31 -0.99
N ILE A 367 -5.22 25.88 -0.47
CA ILE A 367 -4.91 24.46 -0.37
C ILE A 367 -5.76 23.87 0.75
N CYS A 368 -6.62 22.96 0.32
CA CYS A 368 -7.59 22.26 1.15
C CYS A 368 -7.00 20.98 1.75
N GLN A 369 -6.16 20.28 0.99
CA GLN A 369 -5.54 19.02 1.41
C GLN A 369 -4.29 18.75 0.59
N ILE A 370 -3.26 18.15 1.22
CA ILE A 370 -2.10 17.60 0.52
C ILE A 370 -2.04 16.09 0.74
N THR A 371 -2.15 15.34 -0.35
CA THR A 371 -2.20 13.88 -0.34
C THR A 371 -0.94 13.28 -0.92
N ASN A 372 -0.38 12.30 -0.21
CA ASN A 372 0.60 11.34 -0.69
C ASN A 372 0.18 9.93 -0.21
N ARG A 373 0.98 8.90 -0.51
CA ARG A 373 0.61 7.50 -0.20
C ARG A 373 0.30 7.27 1.29
N GLY A 374 1.02 7.95 2.20
CA GLY A 374 0.84 7.81 3.66
C GLY A 374 -0.08 8.85 4.28
N THR A 375 -0.71 9.72 3.49
CA THR A 375 -1.64 10.75 3.98
C THR A 375 -3.00 10.71 3.29
N GLN A 376 -3.34 9.57 2.69
CA GLN A 376 -4.65 9.36 2.10
C GLN A 376 -5.73 9.31 3.18
N VAL A 377 -6.79 10.08 2.96
CA VAL A 377 -8.03 10.05 3.74
C VAL A 377 -9.19 9.97 2.76
N PHE A 378 -10.21 9.19 3.11
CA PHE A 378 -11.40 9.02 2.29
C PHE A 378 -12.46 10.02 2.72
N GLY A 379 -13.13 10.65 1.76
CA GLY A 379 -14.05 11.76 1.98
C GLY A 379 -15.04 11.90 0.83
N SER A 380 -15.67 13.05 0.65
CA SER A 380 -16.69 13.21 -0.39
C SER A 380 -16.16 13.09 -1.83
N GLN A 381 -14.92 13.50 -2.08
CA GLN A 381 -14.28 13.46 -3.40
C GLN A 381 -13.33 12.27 -3.60
N CYS A 382 -12.80 11.67 -2.51
CA CYS A 382 -11.85 10.54 -2.59
C CYS A 382 -12.55 9.25 -2.18
N LYS A 383 -12.60 8.27 -3.10
CA LYS A 383 -13.28 6.99 -2.87
C LYS A 383 -12.34 5.99 -2.22
N ILE A 384 -12.91 5.03 -1.50
CA ILE A 384 -12.15 3.92 -0.91
C ILE A 384 -11.73 2.98 -2.05
N GLY A 385 -10.43 2.86 -2.26
CA GLY A 385 -9.84 2.00 -3.30
C GLY A 385 -9.84 0.51 -2.95
N PRO A 386 -9.43 -0.36 -3.89
CA PRO A 386 -9.44 -1.81 -3.71
C PRO A 386 -8.34 -2.34 -2.76
N ASN A 387 -7.24 -1.59 -2.61
CA ASN A 387 -6.14 -1.95 -1.72
C ASN A 387 -6.59 -1.89 -0.26
N HIS A 388 -6.53 -3.01 0.45
CA HIS A 388 -6.99 -3.13 1.83
C HIS A 388 -5.89 -2.99 2.88
N GLN A 389 -4.62 -3.08 2.49
CA GLN A 389 -3.52 -3.00 3.45
C GLN A 389 -3.41 -1.58 4.03
N PRO A 390 -3.01 -1.45 5.30
CA PRO A 390 -2.77 -0.14 5.90
C PRO A 390 -1.62 0.59 5.20
N ASN A 391 -1.82 1.88 4.94
CA ASN A 391 -0.78 2.75 4.40
C ASN A 391 -0.14 3.54 5.54
N TYR A 392 0.80 2.90 6.26
CA TYR A 392 1.38 3.51 7.46
C TYR A 392 2.30 4.70 7.13
N MET A 393 2.07 5.81 7.82
CA MET A 393 3.06 6.86 8.05
C MET A 393 3.80 6.55 9.35
N LEU A 394 5.13 6.45 9.31
CA LEU A 394 5.98 6.10 10.45
C LEU A 394 6.94 7.26 10.79
N ALA A 395 6.98 7.62 12.07
CA ALA A 395 8.00 8.48 12.67
C ALA A 395 8.84 7.68 13.65
N ILE A 396 10.16 7.88 13.63
CA ILE A 396 11.11 7.28 14.56
C ILE A 396 11.97 8.38 15.17
N VAL A 397 12.10 8.35 16.48
CA VAL A 397 13.01 9.17 17.28
C VAL A 397 14.00 8.23 17.96
N GLU A 398 15.29 8.49 17.80
CA GLU A 398 16.36 7.67 18.38
C GLU A 398 17.10 8.43 19.48
N LYS A 399 17.42 7.71 20.56
CA LYS A 399 18.46 8.06 21.51
C LYS A 399 19.55 7.00 21.42
N ASP A 400 20.67 7.36 20.79
CA ASP A 400 21.82 6.46 20.63
C ASP A 400 22.60 6.35 21.95
N GLU A 401 22.82 5.12 22.41
CA GLU A 401 23.58 4.79 23.62
C GLU A 401 24.87 4.02 23.26
N GLY A 402 25.34 4.16 22.01
CA GLY A 402 26.61 3.64 21.51
C GLY A 402 26.47 2.24 20.91
N THR A 403 26.32 1.22 21.75
CA THR A 403 26.15 -0.18 21.28
C THR A 403 24.69 -0.59 21.10
N CYS A 404 23.78 0.15 21.73
CA CYS A 404 22.34 -0.03 21.67
C CYS A 404 21.69 1.32 21.42
N SER A 405 20.43 1.30 21.02
CA SER A 405 19.65 2.53 20.81
C SER A 405 18.30 2.37 21.49
N ARG A 406 17.78 3.45 22.06
CA ARG A 406 16.38 3.52 22.48
C ARG A 406 15.58 4.23 21.39
N TYR A 407 14.47 3.65 20.97
CA TYR A 407 13.60 4.21 19.94
C TYR A 407 12.25 4.58 20.53
N GLY A 408 11.78 5.78 20.20
CA GLY A 408 10.37 6.15 20.24
C GLY A 408 9.79 6.07 18.84
N VAL A 409 8.65 5.40 18.71
CA VAL A 409 8.00 5.18 17.42
C VAL A 409 6.55 5.63 17.47
N CYS A 410 6.09 6.20 16.37
CA CYS A 410 4.68 6.44 16.11
C CYS A 410 4.39 6.03 14.66
N PHE A 411 3.46 5.10 14.46
CA PHE A 411 2.94 4.81 13.13
C PHE A 411 1.43 4.87 13.09
N ILE A 412 0.90 5.40 11.99
CA ILE A 412 -0.52 5.72 11.86
C ILE A 412 -1.04 5.29 10.48
N ASP A 413 -2.23 4.70 10.45
CA ASP A 413 -3.05 4.63 9.25
C ASP A 413 -4.06 5.80 9.24
N THR A 414 -3.80 6.80 8.40
CA THR A 414 -4.67 7.99 8.29
C THR A 414 -6.06 7.68 7.76
N SER A 415 -6.26 6.52 7.11
CA SER A 415 -7.55 6.15 6.53
C SER A 415 -8.58 5.69 7.55
N ILE A 416 -8.14 5.24 8.73
CA ILE A 416 -9.00 4.75 9.82
C ILE A 416 -8.75 5.47 11.16
N GLY A 417 -7.70 6.27 11.27
CA GLY A 417 -7.36 7.02 12.48
C GLY A 417 -6.70 6.18 13.58
N ASP A 418 -6.06 5.05 13.24
CA ASP A 418 -5.34 4.21 14.22
C ASP A 418 -3.88 4.66 14.37
N PHE A 419 -3.52 5.05 15.59
CA PHE A 419 -2.17 5.43 16.01
C PHE A 419 -1.58 4.34 16.89
N HIS A 420 -0.38 3.91 16.56
CA HIS A 420 0.41 2.99 17.36
C HIS A 420 1.63 3.73 17.90
N LEU A 421 1.80 3.69 19.22
CA LEU A 421 2.85 4.41 19.94
C LEU A 421 3.66 3.44 20.77
N GLY A 422 4.99 3.53 20.73
CA GLY A 422 5.85 2.67 21.53
C GLY A 422 7.19 3.30 21.82
N GLU A 423 7.80 2.91 22.94
CA GLU A 423 9.18 3.22 23.26
C GLU A 423 9.88 1.95 23.74
N PHE A 424 11.03 1.62 23.15
CA PHE A 424 11.76 0.40 23.49
C PHE A 424 13.27 0.55 23.25
N GLU A 425 14.04 -0.18 24.04
CA GLU A 425 15.48 -0.39 23.79
C GLU A 425 15.69 -1.43 22.70
N ASP A 426 16.73 -1.28 21.90
CA ASP A 426 17.07 -2.17 20.81
C ASP A 426 18.55 -2.52 20.81
N ASP A 427 18.88 -3.68 20.27
CA ASP A 427 20.23 -4.23 20.27
C ASP A 427 21.13 -3.57 19.21
N LYS A 428 22.39 -4.02 19.16
CA LYS A 428 23.38 -3.53 18.18
C LYS A 428 23.00 -3.76 16.71
N ASN A 429 22.04 -4.66 16.44
CA ASN A 429 21.58 -5.03 15.10
C ASN A 429 20.22 -4.38 14.77
N CYS A 430 19.65 -3.59 15.69
CA CYS A 430 18.32 -3.00 15.59
C CYS A 430 17.22 -4.05 15.33
N SER A 431 17.32 -5.20 16.00
CA SER A 431 16.42 -6.35 15.78
C SER A 431 14.94 -6.00 15.96
N ARG A 432 14.60 -5.19 16.97
CA ARG A 432 13.20 -4.79 17.25
C ARG A 432 12.67 -3.80 16.23
N LEU A 433 13.48 -2.82 15.84
CA LEU A 433 13.13 -1.87 14.80
C LEU A 433 12.89 -2.58 13.45
N LEU A 434 13.76 -3.51 13.07
CA LEU A 434 13.60 -4.29 11.83
C LEU A 434 12.32 -5.14 11.87
N THR A 435 12.02 -5.73 13.03
CA THR A 435 10.79 -6.51 13.26
C THR A 435 9.55 -5.63 13.14
N LEU A 436 9.56 -4.42 13.74
CA LEU A 436 8.46 -3.44 13.61
C LEU A 436 8.19 -3.11 12.15
N VAL A 437 9.22 -2.74 11.39
CA VAL A 437 9.10 -2.32 9.99
C VAL A 437 8.63 -3.48 9.09
N SER A 438 8.97 -4.72 9.45
CA SER A 438 8.54 -5.89 8.69
C SER A 438 7.10 -6.29 8.99
N HIS A 439 6.63 -6.13 10.22
CA HIS A 439 5.22 -6.37 10.59
C HIS A 439 4.28 -5.24 10.15
N HIS A 440 4.76 -3.99 10.17
CA HIS A 440 3.98 -2.80 9.83
C HIS A 440 4.74 -1.98 8.79
N MET A 441 4.75 -2.47 7.54
CA MET A 441 5.49 -1.84 6.44
C MET A 441 5.00 -0.40 6.21
N PRO A 442 5.85 0.62 6.42
CA PRO A 442 5.46 2.00 6.17
C PRO A 442 5.50 2.32 4.67
N VAL A 443 4.59 3.19 4.23
CA VAL A 443 4.63 3.79 2.89
C VAL A 443 5.17 5.22 2.92
N LEU A 444 5.24 5.83 4.10
CA LEU A 444 5.79 7.14 4.35
C LEU A 444 6.63 7.12 5.64
N PHE A 445 7.87 7.59 5.56
CA PHE A 445 8.78 7.72 6.70
C PHE A 445 9.09 9.19 6.98
N LEU A 446 8.83 9.63 8.21
CA LEU A 446 9.17 10.96 8.72
C LEU A 446 10.58 10.93 9.31
N ASN A 447 11.46 11.77 8.77
CA ASN A 447 12.88 11.76 9.10
C ASN A 447 13.34 13.10 9.71
N GLU A 448 13.89 13.03 10.92
CA GLU A 448 14.67 14.12 11.52
C GLU A 448 16.14 13.97 11.11
N LYS A 449 16.55 14.67 10.05
CA LYS A 449 17.84 14.47 9.34
C LYS A 449 19.09 14.47 10.24
N SER A 450 19.06 15.11 11.41
CA SER A 450 20.20 15.27 12.31
C SER A 450 20.17 14.39 13.56
N ALA A 451 19.14 13.54 13.76
CA ALA A 451 18.94 12.83 15.03
C ALA A 451 19.29 11.34 15.00
N LEU A 452 19.30 10.70 13.82
CA LEU A 452 19.49 9.25 13.72
C LEU A 452 20.98 8.86 13.65
N SER A 453 21.34 7.78 14.34
CA SER A 453 22.69 7.20 14.31
C SER A 453 23.04 6.68 12.90
N GLN A 454 24.34 6.52 12.60
CA GLN A 454 24.76 5.97 11.30
C GLN A 454 24.16 4.58 11.03
N ARG A 455 24.00 3.77 12.09
CA ARG A 455 23.39 2.44 12.04
C ARG A 455 21.93 2.51 11.59
N THR A 456 21.13 3.35 12.24
CA THR A 456 19.71 3.55 11.85
C THR A 456 19.60 4.16 10.45
N GLN A 457 20.48 5.10 10.10
CA GLN A 457 20.50 5.68 8.76
C GLN A 457 20.79 4.63 7.67
N GLN A 458 21.65 3.65 7.94
CA GLN A 458 21.89 2.54 7.01
C GLN A 458 20.62 1.72 6.81
N ILE A 459 19.93 1.33 7.89
CA ILE A 459 18.64 0.59 7.83
C ILE A 459 17.60 1.37 7.02
N VAL A 460 17.48 2.68 7.25
CA VAL A 460 16.55 3.54 6.51
C VAL A 460 16.90 3.60 5.01
N ARG A 461 18.19 3.49 4.65
CA ARG A 461 18.64 3.49 3.25
C ARG A 461 18.45 2.13 2.58
N THR A 462 18.67 1.03 3.30
CA THR A 462 18.62 -0.34 2.75
C THR A 462 17.19 -0.89 2.80
N VAL A 463 16.60 -0.99 3.98
CA VAL A 463 15.27 -1.59 4.21
C VAL A 463 14.17 -0.66 3.72
N LEU A 464 14.24 0.63 4.09
CA LEU A 464 13.25 1.63 3.68
C LEU A 464 13.65 2.37 2.39
N GLY A 465 14.60 1.85 1.60
CA GLY A 465 15.16 2.54 0.43
C GLY A 465 14.09 3.03 -0.55
N GLY A 466 13.10 2.17 -0.84
CA GLY A 466 11.98 2.45 -1.75
C GLY A 466 10.81 3.24 -1.16
N ILE A 467 10.85 3.58 0.13
CA ILE A 467 9.75 4.26 0.83
C ILE A 467 9.89 5.79 0.72
N LEU A 468 8.75 6.50 0.62
CA LEU A 468 8.69 7.97 0.60
C LEU A 468 9.25 8.53 1.92
N LYS A 469 10.10 9.55 1.85
CA LYS A 469 10.76 10.15 3.02
C LYS A 469 10.49 11.64 3.09
N GLU A 470 10.00 12.09 4.24
CA GLU A 470 9.65 13.49 4.49
C GLU A 470 10.46 14.07 5.65
N PRO A 471 11.16 15.20 5.45
CA PRO A 471 11.90 15.83 6.53
C PRO A 471 10.96 16.50 7.53
N VAL A 472 11.25 16.33 8.82
CA VAL A 472 10.60 17.05 9.92
C VAL A 472 11.59 18.02 10.58
N PRO A 473 11.17 19.22 11.01
CA PRO A 473 12.07 20.18 11.66
C PRO A 473 12.65 19.62 12.97
N GLY A 474 13.98 19.53 13.06
CA GLY A 474 14.67 19.16 14.30
C GLY A 474 14.83 20.32 15.28
N ASN A 475 14.87 21.56 14.78
CA ASN A 475 15.12 22.77 15.57
C ASN A 475 14.08 23.88 15.28
N GLY A 476 14.04 24.89 16.15
CA GLY A 476 13.21 26.07 15.99
C GLY A 476 11.78 25.93 16.53
N LYS A 477 10.90 26.85 16.11
CA LYS A 477 9.51 26.94 16.60
C LYS A 477 8.71 25.67 16.34
N HIS A 478 8.96 25.01 15.21
CA HIS A 478 8.27 23.80 14.76
C HIS A 478 8.91 22.49 15.24
N ALA A 479 10.02 22.55 16.01
CA ALA A 479 10.61 21.35 16.59
C ALA A 479 9.66 20.70 17.60
N CYS A 480 9.40 19.41 17.39
CA CYS A 480 8.55 18.59 18.24
C CYS A 480 9.30 18.18 19.52
N SER A 481 8.66 18.35 20.66
CA SER A 481 9.07 17.74 21.95
C SER A 481 7.88 17.03 22.57
N ALA A 482 8.13 16.15 23.54
CA ALA A 482 7.08 15.44 24.24
C ALA A 482 6.11 16.41 24.96
N GLU A 483 6.65 17.42 25.66
CA GLU A 483 5.90 18.43 26.39
C GLU A 483 5.04 19.28 25.44
N LYS A 484 5.60 19.69 24.30
CA LYS A 484 4.84 20.43 23.28
C LYS A 484 3.71 19.58 22.69
N THR A 485 3.92 18.28 22.55
CA THR A 485 2.92 17.35 22.01
C THR A 485 1.76 17.18 22.99
N LEU A 486 2.06 16.93 24.27
CA LEU A 486 1.03 16.87 25.33
C LEU A 486 0.27 18.19 25.44
N LYS A 487 0.97 19.33 25.42
CA LYS A 487 0.33 20.65 25.44
C LYS A 487 -0.61 20.87 24.26
N LEU A 488 -0.20 20.51 23.05
CA LEU A 488 -1.03 20.61 21.85
C LEU A 488 -2.30 19.75 21.97
N LEU A 489 -2.15 18.50 22.42
CA LEU A 489 -3.26 17.57 22.60
C LEU A 489 -4.22 18.01 23.70
N ALA A 490 -3.67 18.51 24.81
CA ALA A 490 -4.43 19.10 25.91
C ALA A 490 -5.28 20.27 25.39
N GLU A 491 -4.65 21.31 24.85
CA GLU A 491 -5.32 22.56 24.45
C GLU A 491 -6.38 22.36 23.36
N ARG A 492 -6.22 21.37 22.47
CA ARG A 492 -7.09 21.18 21.31
C ARG A 492 -8.11 20.05 21.43
N TYR A 493 -7.82 19.00 22.20
CA TYR A 493 -8.59 17.76 22.14
C TYR A 493 -9.05 17.25 23.50
N TYR A 494 -8.19 17.26 24.52
CA TYR A 494 -8.45 16.49 25.74
C TYR A 494 -8.57 17.32 27.02
N ALA A 495 -7.97 18.51 27.12
CA ALA A 495 -8.16 19.39 28.28
C ALA A 495 -9.42 20.23 28.11
N GLY A 496 -10.56 19.65 28.49
CA GLY A 496 -11.83 20.36 28.61
C GLY A 496 -12.05 20.90 30.03
N PRO A 497 -12.81 22.00 30.21
CA PRO A 497 -13.24 22.44 31.54
C PRO A 497 -14.11 21.35 32.19
N GLY A 498 -13.62 20.74 33.28
CA GLY A 498 -14.39 19.83 34.12
C GLY A 498 -14.17 18.32 33.92
N SER A 499 -13.21 17.89 33.11
CA SER A 499 -12.89 16.46 32.96
C SER A 499 -11.37 16.21 32.98
N ASP A 500 -10.82 15.91 34.16
CA ASP A 500 -9.50 15.29 34.26
C ASP A 500 -9.42 13.94 33.50
N ASP A 501 -10.57 13.35 33.16
CA ASP A 501 -10.73 11.99 32.61
C ASP A 501 -10.96 11.89 31.08
N ASN A 502 -10.80 12.96 30.29
CA ASN A 502 -11.06 12.88 28.84
C ASN A 502 -9.86 12.37 28.00
N TRP A 503 -8.74 12.01 28.64
CA TRP A 503 -7.56 11.51 27.92
C TRP A 503 -7.74 10.04 27.51
N PRO A 504 -7.39 9.67 26.26
CA PRO A 504 -7.28 8.27 25.88
C PRO A 504 -6.32 7.52 26.82
N LEU A 505 -6.70 6.31 27.25
CA LEU A 505 -5.96 5.52 28.25
C LEU A 505 -4.46 5.42 27.92
N VAL A 506 -4.12 5.15 26.66
CA VAL A 506 -2.72 5.04 26.21
C VAL A 506 -1.96 6.36 26.37
N LEU A 507 -2.58 7.51 26.11
CA LEU A 507 -1.91 8.79 26.32
C LEU A 507 -1.80 9.13 27.80
N ARG A 508 -2.81 8.77 28.60
CA ARG A 508 -2.78 8.95 30.06
C ARG A 508 -1.63 8.17 30.70
N THR A 509 -1.34 6.94 30.25
CA THR A 509 -0.20 6.15 30.77
C THR A 509 1.17 6.70 30.33
N MET A 510 1.21 7.57 29.31
CA MET A 510 2.42 8.25 28.86
C MET A 510 2.68 9.59 29.57
N GLN A 511 1.76 10.03 30.44
CA GLN A 511 1.92 11.22 31.28
C GLN A 511 2.61 10.86 32.60
N SER A 512 3.22 11.86 33.24
CA SER A 512 3.77 11.74 34.59
C SER A 512 2.64 11.67 35.62
N ASP A 513 2.70 10.67 36.52
CA ASP A 513 1.73 10.52 37.61
C ASP A 513 1.72 11.71 38.59
N MET A 514 2.82 12.49 38.62
CA MET A 514 2.98 13.65 39.49
C MET A 514 2.32 14.92 38.95
N ASP A 515 1.90 14.93 37.67
CA ASP A 515 1.33 16.10 37.01
C ASP A 515 -0.15 15.90 36.68
N HIS A 516 -1.02 16.44 37.53
CA HIS A 516 -2.47 16.37 37.33
C HIS A 516 -2.94 17.05 36.03
N LEU A 517 -2.19 18.02 35.49
CA LEU A 517 -2.53 18.68 34.23
C LEU A 517 -2.24 17.80 33.00
N GLY A 518 -1.47 16.71 33.16
CA GLY A 518 -1.10 15.80 32.07
C GLY A 518 -0.20 16.43 31.00
N LEU A 519 0.56 17.47 31.35
CA LEU A 519 1.44 18.20 30.42
C LEU A 519 2.90 17.71 30.48
N THR A 520 3.25 17.02 31.56
CA THR A 520 4.58 16.47 31.77
C THR A 520 4.62 15.01 31.30
N PRO A 521 5.54 14.65 30.38
CA PRO A 521 5.67 13.28 29.90
C PRO A 521 6.30 12.37 30.95
N ASN A 522 5.90 11.10 30.96
CA ASN A 522 6.60 10.04 31.66
C ASN A 522 7.98 9.82 31.01
N ASP A 523 9.02 9.62 31.82
CA ASP A 523 10.40 9.40 31.34
C ASP A 523 10.53 8.21 30.39
N ASN A 524 9.67 7.20 30.51
CA ASN A 524 9.68 6.00 29.67
C ASN A 524 9.00 6.18 28.31
N TYR A 525 8.38 7.33 28.04
CA TYR A 525 7.60 7.58 26.82
C TYR A 525 7.93 8.93 26.15
N LYS A 526 9.01 9.60 26.55
CA LYS A 526 9.42 10.89 25.99
C LYS A 526 9.71 10.80 24.49
N LEU A 527 10.32 9.71 24.03
CA LEU A 527 10.64 9.53 22.62
C LEU A 527 9.38 9.18 21.83
N ALA A 528 8.50 8.34 22.38
CA ALA A 528 7.21 8.00 21.75
C ALA A 528 6.34 9.25 21.54
N LEU A 529 6.23 10.11 22.56
CA LEU A 529 5.49 11.37 22.47
C LEU A 529 6.13 12.35 21.49
N LYS A 530 7.47 12.39 21.39
CA LYS A 530 8.15 13.18 20.35
C LYS A 530 7.80 12.66 18.95
N ALA A 531 7.81 11.33 18.74
CA ALA A 531 7.44 10.71 17.46
C ALA A 531 5.97 10.99 17.09
N LEU A 532 5.05 10.92 18.06
CA LEU A 532 3.66 11.33 17.88
C LEU A 532 3.56 12.79 17.43
N GLY A 533 4.32 13.68 18.07
CA GLY A 533 4.38 15.09 17.71
C GLY A 533 4.83 15.32 16.26
N GLN A 534 5.74 14.49 15.74
CA GLN A 534 6.17 14.55 14.34
C GLN A 534 5.06 14.13 13.36
N CYS A 535 4.33 13.06 13.67
CA CYS A 535 3.16 12.63 12.90
C CYS A 535 2.06 13.72 12.90
N ILE A 536 1.75 14.28 14.08
CA ILE A 536 0.76 15.37 14.21
C ILE A 536 1.19 16.60 13.42
N PHE A 537 2.46 17.01 13.51
CA PHE A 537 3.00 18.12 12.72
C PHE A 537 2.80 17.89 11.22
N PHE A 538 3.09 16.68 10.73
CA PHE A 538 2.94 16.39 9.31
C PHE A 538 1.48 16.33 8.86
N ILE A 539 0.58 15.79 9.70
CA ILE A 539 -0.88 15.85 9.50
C ILE A 539 -1.36 17.30 9.38
N HIS A 540 -0.85 18.21 10.21
CA HIS A 540 -1.14 19.65 10.10
C HIS A 540 -0.59 20.25 8.80
N LYS A 541 0.65 19.92 8.42
CA LYS A 541 1.27 20.37 7.15
C LYS A 541 0.40 19.95 5.96
N CYS A 542 -0.16 18.75 6.00
CA CYS A 542 -1.05 18.21 4.95
C CYS A 542 -2.50 18.70 5.01
N LYS A 543 -2.88 19.55 5.98
CA LYS A 543 -4.26 20.01 6.19
C LYS A 543 -5.24 18.86 6.46
N LEU A 544 -4.79 17.87 7.23
CA LEU A 544 -5.57 16.67 7.56
C LEU A 544 -6.05 16.62 9.01
N GLU A 545 -5.61 17.57 9.84
CA GLU A 545 -5.93 17.64 11.26
C GLU A 545 -7.42 17.42 11.59
N PRO A 546 -8.39 18.16 11.03
CA PRO A 546 -9.79 17.99 11.39
C PRO A 546 -10.41 16.69 10.85
N LYS A 547 -9.70 15.97 9.97
CA LYS A 547 -10.14 14.69 9.41
C LYS A 547 -9.61 13.49 10.18
N VAL A 548 -8.41 13.59 10.74
CA VAL A 548 -7.69 12.46 11.33
C VAL A 548 -7.69 12.49 12.86
N LEU A 549 -7.36 13.64 13.47
CA LEU A 549 -7.19 13.71 14.92
C LEU A 549 -8.48 13.53 15.74
N PRO A 550 -9.66 14.00 15.30
CA PRO A 550 -10.90 13.84 16.07
C PRO A 550 -11.35 12.38 16.22
N MET A 551 -10.91 11.49 15.31
CA MET A 551 -11.17 10.04 15.36
C MET A 551 -9.95 9.24 15.81
N ALA A 552 -8.88 9.91 16.28
CA ALA A 552 -7.64 9.25 16.63
C ALA A 552 -7.85 8.23 17.75
N ARG A 553 -7.53 6.97 17.47
CA ARG A 553 -7.47 5.88 18.44
C ARG A 553 -6.01 5.53 18.69
N TYR A 554 -5.63 5.38 19.96
CA TYR A 554 -4.25 5.14 20.34
C TYR A 554 -4.09 3.72 20.88
N GLN A 555 -3.07 3.03 20.36
CA GLN A 555 -2.68 1.69 20.77
C GLN A 555 -1.22 1.71 21.21
N LEU A 556 -0.90 1.01 22.28
CA LEU A 556 0.48 0.84 22.73
C LEU A 556 1.14 -0.27 21.90
N TYR A 557 2.13 0.09 21.10
CA TYR A 557 3.00 -0.86 20.42
C TYR A 557 4.05 -1.39 21.40
N VAL A 558 4.08 -2.71 21.55
CA VAL A 558 5.08 -3.44 22.33
C VAL A 558 5.81 -4.39 21.39
N PRO A 559 7.15 -4.35 21.32
CA PRO A 559 7.92 -5.30 20.53
C PRO A 559 7.54 -6.75 20.85
N PRO A 560 7.36 -7.63 19.85
CA PRO A 560 6.90 -9.00 20.09
C PRO A 560 7.78 -9.82 21.05
N ASP A 561 9.08 -9.50 21.14
CA ASP A 561 10.02 -10.19 22.03
C ASP A 561 10.03 -9.66 23.47
N GLN A 562 9.41 -8.51 23.73
CA GLN A 562 9.34 -7.95 25.07
C GLN A 562 8.43 -8.81 25.96
N LEU A 563 8.93 -9.18 27.14
CA LEU A 563 8.18 -9.96 28.11
C LEU A 563 7.21 -9.05 28.87
N ALA A 564 6.01 -9.54 29.14
CA ALA A 564 5.08 -8.83 30.00
C ALA A 564 5.63 -8.81 31.44
N ASP A 565 5.57 -7.67 32.11
CA ASP A 565 5.93 -7.55 33.54
C ASP A 565 4.97 -8.33 34.46
N ALA A 566 3.81 -8.73 33.94
CA ALA A 566 2.78 -9.42 34.68
C ALA A 566 3.32 -10.75 35.26
N LYS A 567 3.26 -10.88 36.59
CA LYS A 567 3.39 -12.17 37.26
C LYS A 567 2.27 -13.08 36.72
N PRO A 568 2.59 -14.25 36.14
CA PRO A 568 1.57 -15.12 35.58
C PRO A 568 0.58 -15.53 36.66
N ALA A 569 -0.71 -15.25 36.47
CA ALA A 569 -1.77 -15.77 37.34
C ALA A 569 -2.00 -17.28 37.12
N VAL A 570 -1.67 -17.76 35.92
CA VAL A 570 -1.72 -19.16 35.51
C VAL A 570 -0.31 -19.56 35.11
N ALA A 571 0.17 -20.71 35.56
CA ALA A 571 1.47 -21.29 35.22
C ALA A 571 1.55 -21.67 33.72
N SER A 572 1.36 -20.70 32.83
CA SER A 572 1.74 -20.85 31.43
C SER A 572 3.26 -21.00 31.38
N THR A 573 3.72 -22.07 30.75
CA THR A 573 5.14 -22.39 30.58
C THR A 573 5.87 -21.27 29.83
N LEU A 574 5.14 -20.52 29.00
CA LEU A 574 5.61 -19.38 28.23
C LEU A 574 5.13 -18.05 28.83
N ARG A 575 6.07 -17.15 29.11
CA ARG A 575 5.79 -15.79 29.61
C ARG A 575 5.31 -14.81 28.53
N ARG A 576 5.03 -15.28 27.31
CA ARG A 576 4.70 -14.43 26.14
C ARG A 576 3.31 -14.74 25.61
N SER A 577 2.65 -13.72 25.08
CA SER A 577 1.34 -13.84 24.43
C SER A 577 1.43 -14.31 22.97
N HIS A 578 2.53 -14.01 22.28
CA HIS A 578 2.72 -14.33 20.86
C HIS A 578 4.11 -14.89 20.56
N MET A 579 4.20 -15.65 19.47
CA MET A 579 5.44 -16.15 18.88
C MET A 579 6.18 -15.00 18.21
N VAL A 580 7.48 -14.91 18.44
CA VAL A 580 8.32 -13.90 17.80
C VAL A 580 8.76 -14.37 16.43
N LEU A 581 8.40 -13.59 15.41
CA LEU A 581 8.90 -13.72 14.04
C LEU A 581 9.65 -12.44 13.71
N ASP A 582 10.95 -12.53 13.50
CA ASP A 582 11.75 -11.38 13.11
C ASP A 582 11.70 -11.13 11.59
N ALA A 583 12.24 -9.98 11.17
CA ALA A 583 12.31 -9.59 9.76
C ALA A 583 12.92 -10.69 8.86
N THR A 584 14.02 -11.29 9.33
CA THR A 584 14.73 -12.36 8.63
C THR A 584 13.84 -13.59 8.47
N THR A 585 13.10 -13.97 9.50
CA THR A 585 12.20 -15.12 9.48
C THR A 585 10.98 -14.92 8.61
N LEU A 586 10.35 -13.75 8.67
CA LEU A 586 9.24 -13.40 7.77
C LEU A 586 9.66 -13.51 6.30
N SER A 587 10.87 -13.06 5.97
CA SER A 587 11.44 -13.13 4.62
C SER A 587 11.85 -14.55 4.22
N ASN A 588 12.64 -15.24 5.06
CA ASN A 588 13.20 -16.56 4.78
C ASN A 588 12.13 -17.65 4.61
N LEU A 589 11.02 -17.53 5.36
CA LEU A 589 9.87 -18.43 5.26
C LEU A 589 8.80 -17.91 4.28
N ARG A 590 8.95 -16.71 3.72
CA ARG A 590 7.95 -16.06 2.84
C ARG A 590 6.55 -16.08 3.45
N ILE A 591 6.44 -15.58 4.68
CA ILE A 591 5.16 -15.59 5.42
C ILE A 591 4.19 -14.57 4.80
N ILE A 592 4.71 -13.39 4.46
CA ILE A 592 3.95 -12.27 3.89
C ILE A 592 4.47 -12.00 2.48
N GLY A 593 3.59 -11.65 1.55
CA GLY A 593 3.94 -11.31 0.17
C GLY A 593 2.80 -11.58 -0.80
N GLU A 594 2.93 -11.13 -2.05
CA GLU A 594 1.86 -11.24 -3.06
C GLU A 594 1.75 -12.65 -3.64
N GLU A 595 2.86 -13.22 -4.13
CA GLU A 595 2.88 -14.53 -4.79
C GLU A 595 3.63 -15.57 -3.97
N HIS A 596 3.03 -16.76 -3.84
CA HIS A 596 3.63 -17.94 -3.18
C HIS A 596 4.10 -17.68 -1.74
N SER A 597 3.47 -16.72 -1.05
CA SER A 597 3.63 -16.50 0.38
C SER A 597 2.59 -17.30 1.17
N LEU A 598 2.86 -17.57 2.44
CA LEU A 598 1.88 -18.22 3.31
C LEU A 598 0.57 -17.41 3.38
N LEU A 599 0.65 -16.08 3.49
CA LEU A 599 -0.52 -15.20 3.46
C LEU A 599 -1.33 -15.37 2.17
N SER A 600 -0.69 -15.33 1.01
CA SER A 600 -1.38 -15.49 -0.29
C SER A 600 -2.03 -16.86 -0.45
N THR A 601 -1.50 -17.88 0.22
CA THR A 601 -2.04 -19.24 0.22
C THR A 601 -3.23 -19.39 1.18
N LEU A 602 -3.22 -18.71 2.32
CA LEU A 602 -4.26 -18.84 3.35
C LEU A 602 -5.39 -17.81 3.20
N ASP A 603 -5.21 -16.75 2.40
CA ASP A 603 -6.19 -15.66 2.22
C ASP A 603 -7.31 -16.06 1.25
N HIS A 604 -8.34 -16.68 1.84
CA HIS A 604 -9.69 -16.85 1.28
C HIS A 604 -10.72 -15.93 1.97
N CYS A 605 -10.27 -14.91 2.70
CA CYS A 605 -11.14 -13.95 3.40
C CYS A 605 -12.01 -13.19 2.40
N CYS A 606 -13.30 -13.07 2.70
CA CYS A 606 -14.26 -12.33 1.89
C CYS A 606 -14.16 -10.81 2.13
N THR A 607 -13.82 -10.40 3.34
CA THR A 607 -13.86 -9.00 3.78
C THR A 607 -12.48 -8.37 3.83
N LYS A 608 -12.40 -7.04 3.61
CA LYS A 608 -11.14 -6.30 3.67
C LYS A 608 -10.53 -6.27 5.07
N PHE A 609 -11.37 -6.20 6.11
CA PHE A 609 -10.95 -6.22 7.50
C PHE A 609 -10.56 -7.62 7.98
N GLY A 610 -11.20 -8.69 7.47
CA GLY A 610 -10.75 -10.08 7.67
C GLY A 610 -9.36 -10.32 7.09
N LYS A 611 -9.06 -9.80 5.88
CA LYS A 611 -7.71 -9.84 5.28
C LYS A 611 -6.66 -9.15 6.15
N ARG A 612 -6.99 -7.98 6.72
CA ARG A 612 -6.10 -7.25 7.66
C ARG A 612 -5.87 -8.07 8.93
N LEU A 613 -6.88 -8.73 9.48
CA LEU A 613 -6.76 -9.56 10.67
C LEU A 613 -5.92 -10.83 10.41
N LEU A 614 -6.09 -11.50 9.27
CA LEU A 614 -5.27 -12.67 8.91
C LEU A 614 -3.78 -12.30 8.81
N HIS A 615 -3.46 -11.17 8.19
CA HIS A 615 -2.09 -10.65 8.15
C HIS A 615 -1.53 -10.49 9.57
N HIS A 616 -2.32 -9.92 10.49
CA HIS A 616 -1.92 -9.78 11.89
C HIS A 616 -1.67 -11.12 12.59
N TRP A 617 -2.55 -12.12 12.41
CA TRP A 617 -2.36 -13.45 13.00
C TRP A 617 -1.10 -14.13 12.51
N LEU A 618 -0.72 -13.96 11.24
CA LEU A 618 0.51 -14.53 10.68
C LEU A 618 1.78 -13.83 11.17
N CYS A 619 1.72 -12.53 11.43
CA CYS A 619 2.82 -11.76 12.02
C CYS A 619 3.03 -12.08 13.50
N ALA A 620 1.94 -12.33 14.22
CA ALA A 620 1.95 -12.59 15.65
C ALA A 620 1.11 -13.84 15.99
N PRO A 621 1.60 -15.06 15.71
CA PRO A 621 0.93 -16.29 16.12
C PRO A 621 0.79 -16.36 17.63
N SER A 622 -0.29 -16.93 18.15
CA SER A 622 -0.53 -16.95 19.60
C SER A 622 0.39 -17.95 20.31
N CYS A 623 0.71 -17.65 21.58
CA CYS A 623 1.32 -18.58 22.53
C CYS A 623 0.34 -19.00 23.65
N ASP A 624 -0.95 -18.68 23.51
CA ASP A 624 -1.99 -19.12 24.43
C ASP A 624 -2.70 -20.36 23.86
N VAL A 625 -2.45 -21.53 24.47
CA VAL A 625 -3.05 -22.80 24.04
C VAL A 625 -4.57 -22.73 24.03
N SER A 626 -5.20 -22.00 24.96
CA SER A 626 -6.65 -21.89 25.02
C SER A 626 -7.22 -21.18 23.81
N VAL A 627 -6.62 -20.04 23.44
CA VAL A 627 -6.98 -19.27 22.24
C VAL A 627 -6.78 -20.09 20.97
N ILE A 628 -5.68 -20.84 20.90
CA ILE A 628 -5.37 -21.66 19.72
C ILE A 628 -6.38 -22.80 19.57
N LYS A 629 -6.68 -23.53 20.64
CA LYS A 629 -7.67 -24.62 20.63
C LYS A 629 -9.08 -24.10 20.29
N GLU A 630 -9.48 -22.97 20.85
CA GLU A 630 -10.75 -22.32 20.51
C GLU A 630 -10.88 -22.04 19.00
N ARG A 631 -9.79 -21.62 18.34
CA ARG A 631 -9.75 -21.41 16.88
C ARG A 631 -9.80 -22.73 16.11
N GLN A 632 -9.04 -23.72 16.53
CA GLN A 632 -9.04 -25.07 15.91
C GLN A 632 -10.42 -25.72 15.96
N ASP A 633 -11.09 -25.63 17.11
CA ASP A 633 -12.43 -26.17 17.33
C ASP A 633 -13.44 -25.43 16.43
N ALA A 634 -13.38 -24.10 16.38
CA ALA A 634 -14.23 -23.29 15.53
C ALA A 634 -14.07 -23.63 14.05
N ILE A 635 -12.83 -23.75 13.56
CA ILE A 635 -12.54 -24.16 12.18
C ILE A 635 -13.07 -25.57 11.92
N GLY A 636 -12.85 -26.50 12.84
CA GLY A 636 -13.37 -27.87 12.73
C GLY A 636 -14.89 -27.97 12.77
N GLU A 637 -15.57 -27.02 13.40
CA GLU A 637 -17.02 -26.88 13.32
C GLU A 637 -17.48 -26.29 11.97
N LEU A 638 -16.82 -25.25 11.47
CA LEU A 638 -17.13 -24.67 10.15
C LEU A 638 -16.94 -25.69 9.01
N ILE A 639 -15.88 -26.50 9.05
CA ILE A 639 -15.64 -27.57 8.05
C ILE A 639 -16.79 -28.60 8.06
N ARG A 640 -17.39 -28.87 9.22
CA ARG A 640 -18.55 -29.78 9.36
C ARG A 640 -19.88 -29.12 8.98
N MET A 641 -19.88 -27.82 8.74
CA MET A 641 -21.04 -26.99 8.39
C MET A 641 -20.81 -26.30 7.02
N PRO A 642 -20.62 -27.07 5.94
CA PRO A 642 -20.24 -26.49 4.65
C PRO A 642 -21.31 -25.57 4.08
N THR A 643 -22.60 -25.87 4.30
CA THR A 643 -23.72 -25.04 3.84
C THR A 643 -23.67 -23.68 4.53
N GLU A 644 -23.60 -23.65 5.86
CA GLU A 644 -23.54 -22.43 6.64
C GLU A 644 -22.27 -21.63 6.35
N LEU A 645 -21.13 -22.31 6.14
CA LEU A 645 -19.89 -21.66 5.73
C LEU A 645 -20.06 -20.94 4.38
N GLN A 646 -20.63 -21.60 3.36
CA GLN A 646 -20.85 -20.94 2.06
C GLN A 646 -21.90 -19.82 2.14
N GLU A 647 -22.98 -20.00 2.91
CA GLU A 647 -23.98 -18.94 3.10
C GLU A 647 -23.37 -17.71 3.78
N VAL A 648 -22.51 -17.90 4.79
CA VAL A 648 -21.80 -16.80 5.45
C VAL A 648 -20.82 -16.14 4.51
N ARG A 649 -20.07 -16.92 3.72
CA ARG A 649 -19.16 -16.36 2.72
C ARG A 649 -19.90 -15.54 1.69
N ALA A 650 -21.06 -16.00 1.22
CA ALA A 650 -21.94 -15.26 0.32
C ALA A 650 -22.49 -13.98 0.99
N LEU A 651 -22.80 -14.03 2.29
CA LEU A 651 -23.19 -12.86 3.07
C LEU A 651 -22.05 -11.84 3.18
N LEU A 652 -20.81 -12.31 3.36
CA LEU A 652 -19.64 -11.46 3.60
C LEU A 652 -19.01 -10.91 2.31
N ALA A 653 -19.13 -11.61 1.18
CA ALA A 653 -18.54 -11.21 -0.10
C ALA A 653 -18.89 -9.78 -0.57
N PRO A 654 -20.16 -9.31 -0.49
CA PRO A 654 -20.51 -7.96 -0.92
C PRO A 654 -20.22 -6.86 0.13
N MET A 655 -19.62 -7.21 1.28
CA MET A 655 -19.45 -6.25 2.37
C MET A 655 -18.44 -5.15 2.02
N PRO A 656 -18.76 -3.86 2.29
CA PRO A 656 -17.81 -2.79 2.06
C PRO A 656 -16.66 -2.84 3.07
N ASP A 657 -15.60 -2.06 2.82
CA ASP A 657 -14.53 -1.86 3.80
C ASP A 657 -15.07 -1.04 4.99
N PHE A 658 -15.69 -1.72 5.97
CA PHE A 658 -16.39 -1.07 7.06
C PHE A 658 -15.48 -0.14 7.86
N GLU A 659 -14.26 -0.54 8.19
CA GLU A 659 -13.36 0.27 9.03
C GLU A 659 -13.11 1.65 8.42
N ARG A 660 -12.83 1.71 7.11
CA ARG A 660 -12.64 2.98 6.39
C ARG A 660 -13.94 3.75 6.17
N ASN A 661 -15.04 3.04 5.94
CA ASN A 661 -16.36 3.69 5.83
C ASN A 661 -16.80 4.30 7.18
N LEU A 662 -16.54 3.65 8.31
CA LEU A 662 -16.83 4.20 9.64
C LEU A 662 -16.06 5.50 9.87
N ALA A 663 -14.77 5.52 9.51
CA ALA A 663 -13.96 6.75 9.55
C ALA A 663 -14.55 7.85 8.65
N GLN A 664 -14.95 7.52 7.42
CA GLN A 664 -15.57 8.47 6.50
C GLN A 664 -16.92 9.01 7.03
N ILE A 665 -17.76 8.15 7.63
CA ILE A 665 -19.04 8.55 8.22
C ILE A 665 -18.83 9.46 9.44
N HIS A 666 -17.85 9.14 10.28
CA HIS A 666 -17.48 9.99 11.41
C HIS A 666 -17.07 11.39 10.93
N LEU A 667 -16.28 11.48 9.86
CA LEU A 667 -15.92 12.76 9.26
C LEU A 667 -17.16 13.58 8.84
N PHE A 668 -18.22 12.94 8.36
CA PHE A 668 -19.46 13.63 7.97
C PHE A 668 -20.28 14.15 9.16
N GLY A 669 -20.14 13.55 10.34
CA GLY A 669 -20.78 13.99 11.58
C GLY A 669 -19.98 15.05 12.35
N ASN A 670 -18.69 15.22 12.03
CA ASN A 670 -17.77 16.03 12.81
C ASN A 670 -18.06 17.55 12.72
N LYS A 671 -18.34 18.18 13.87
CA LYS A 671 -18.55 19.64 14.01
C LYS A 671 -17.25 20.45 13.95
N GLN A 672 -16.11 19.86 14.32
CA GLN A 672 -14.86 20.58 14.51
C GLN A 672 -14.30 21.18 13.21
N ILE A 673 -14.62 20.61 12.04
CA ILE A 673 -14.17 21.15 10.74
C ILE A 673 -14.56 22.63 10.58
N LYS A 674 -15.80 22.99 10.96
CA LYS A 674 -16.27 24.39 10.92
C LYS A 674 -15.68 25.24 12.04
N GLN A 675 -15.44 24.65 13.21
CA GLN A 675 -14.92 25.36 14.38
C GLN A 675 -13.44 25.73 14.23
N MET A 676 -12.67 24.92 13.49
CA MET A 676 -11.23 25.11 13.27
C MET A 676 -10.91 26.05 12.10
N ASP A 677 -11.91 26.70 11.49
CA ASP A 677 -11.76 27.60 10.33
C ASP A 677 -10.95 26.98 9.16
N HIS A 678 -11.14 25.68 8.94
CA HIS A 678 -10.40 24.91 7.94
C HIS A 678 -10.86 25.28 6.51
N PRO A 679 -9.95 25.40 5.52
CA PRO A 679 -10.30 25.79 4.14
C PRO A 679 -11.36 24.90 3.47
N ASP A 680 -11.42 23.60 3.77
CA ASP A 680 -12.50 22.71 3.29
C ASP A 680 -13.90 23.20 3.66
N SER A 681 -14.07 23.91 4.78
CA SER A 681 -15.38 24.44 5.18
C SER A 681 -15.85 25.62 4.29
N ARG A 682 -14.91 26.27 3.58
CA ARG A 682 -15.13 27.38 2.65
C ARG A 682 -15.09 26.95 1.19
N ALA A 683 -14.65 25.72 0.90
CA ALA A 683 -14.51 25.22 -0.46
C ALA A 683 -15.85 25.12 -1.20
N ILE A 684 -15.88 25.60 -2.44
CA ILE A 684 -17.06 25.60 -3.30
C ILE A 684 -16.97 24.41 -4.25
N LEU A 685 -17.81 23.40 -4.00
CA LEU A 685 -17.91 22.21 -4.85
C LEU A 685 -19.01 22.41 -5.89
N PHE A 686 -18.65 22.41 -7.17
CA PHE A 686 -19.63 22.62 -8.25
C PHE A 686 -20.52 21.39 -8.46
N GLU A 687 -20.02 20.21 -8.07
CA GLU A 687 -20.71 18.93 -8.17
C GLU A 687 -21.20 18.42 -6.79
N GLU A 688 -21.52 19.35 -5.86
CA GLU A 688 -21.99 19.04 -4.49
C GLU A 688 -23.12 17.99 -4.47
N LYS A 689 -24.08 18.07 -5.41
CA LYS A 689 -25.18 17.11 -5.53
C LYS A 689 -24.68 15.70 -5.81
N LEU A 690 -23.72 15.54 -6.72
CA LEU A 690 -23.16 14.25 -7.09
C LEU A 690 -22.37 13.63 -5.92
N TYR A 691 -21.55 14.44 -5.24
CA TYR A 691 -20.82 13.96 -4.06
C TYR A 691 -21.75 13.57 -2.91
N ASN A 692 -22.82 14.34 -2.69
CA ASN A 692 -23.81 13.99 -1.68
C ASN A 692 -24.56 12.69 -2.02
N LYS A 693 -24.90 12.46 -3.30
CA LYS A 693 -25.46 11.16 -3.72
C LYS A 693 -24.51 10.01 -3.43
N GLN A 694 -23.24 10.11 -3.83
CA GLN A 694 -22.24 9.07 -3.59
C GLN A 694 -22.02 8.82 -2.10
N LYS A 695 -21.95 9.88 -1.30
CA LYS A 695 -21.87 9.81 0.16
C LYS A 695 -23.04 9.04 0.76
N LEU A 696 -24.27 9.33 0.33
CA LEU A 696 -25.47 8.65 0.84
C LEU A 696 -25.57 7.21 0.36
N GLN A 697 -25.18 6.91 -0.88
CA GLN A 697 -25.08 5.55 -1.40
C GLN A 697 -24.09 4.71 -0.57
N GLY A 698 -22.91 5.26 -0.27
CA GLY A 698 -21.93 4.60 0.59
C GLY A 698 -22.46 4.35 2.01
N PHE A 699 -23.10 5.35 2.61
CA PHE A 699 -23.73 5.20 3.93
C PHE A 699 -24.84 4.13 3.93
N MET A 700 -25.67 4.07 2.89
CA MET A 700 -26.71 3.04 2.75
C MET A 700 -26.11 1.65 2.55
N ALA A 701 -25.02 1.52 1.78
CA ALA A 701 -24.32 0.25 1.65
C ALA A 701 -23.79 -0.25 3.01
N VAL A 702 -23.32 0.66 3.87
CA VAL A 702 -22.89 0.34 5.24
C VAL A 702 -24.08 -0.11 6.11
N LEU A 703 -25.19 0.62 6.10
CA LEU A 703 -26.40 0.26 6.84
C LEU A 703 -26.98 -1.08 6.37
N LYS A 704 -27.04 -1.30 5.05
CA LYS A 704 -27.45 -2.56 4.46
C LYS A 704 -26.53 -3.70 4.91
N GLY A 705 -25.21 -3.48 4.87
CA GLY A 705 -24.23 -4.45 5.34
C GLY A 705 -24.44 -4.83 6.81
N PHE A 706 -24.56 -3.86 7.72
CA PHE A 706 -24.87 -4.15 9.12
C PHE A 706 -26.22 -4.85 9.31
N ASN A 707 -27.25 -4.45 8.55
CA ASN A 707 -28.55 -5.11 8.58
C ASN A 707 -28.46 -6.57 8.10
N ASP A 708 -27.71 -6.85 7.05
CA ASP A 708 -27.48 -8.20 6.56
C ASP A 708 -26.71 -9.05 7.59
N LEU A 709 -25.76 -8.47 8.31
CA LEU A 709 -25.02 -9.13 9.40
C LEU A 709 -25.90 -9.49 10.61
N THR A 710 -27.07 -8.86 10.80
CA THR A 710 -28.02 -9.26 11.87
C THR A 710 -28.58 -10.68 11.69
N LYS A 711 -28.38 -11.30 10.52
CA LYS A 711 -28.72 -12.69 10.23
C LYS A 711 -27.70 -13.68 10.84
N LEU A 712 -26.50 -13.24 11.21
CA LEU A 712 -25.46 -14.15 11.71
C LEU A 712 -25.87 -14.96 12.95
N PRO A 713 -26.52 -14.39 13.99
CA PRO A 713 -26.96 -15.17 15.13
C PRO A 713 -27.93 -16.30 14.77
N THR A 714 -28.81 -16.09 13.78
CA THR A 714 -29.77 -17.11 13.35
C THR A 714 -29.11 -18.20 12.50
N MET A 715 -28.19 -17.82 11.60
CA MET A 715 -27.40 -18.76 10.80
C MET A 715 -26.57 -19.71 11.68
N PHE A 716 -26.04 -19.21 12.78
CA PHE A 716 -25.21 -19.98 13.71
C PHE A 716 -25.93 -20.43 14.99
N HIS A 717 -27.27 -20.45 15.02
CA HIS A 717 -28.01 -20.79 16.24
C HIS A 717 -27.65 -22.17 16.82
N GLN A 718 -27.22 -23.10 15.96
CA GLN A 718 -26.84 -24.46 16.36
C GLN A 718 -25.35 -24.66 16.63
N CYS A 719 -24.52 -23.61 16.53
CA CYS A 719 -23.08 -23.73 16.79
C CYS A 719 -22.83 -24.19 18.23
N LYS A 720 -21.79 -25.01 18.42
CA LYS A 720 -21.49 -25.65 19.71
C LYS A 720 -20.23 -25.09 20.35
N THR A 721 -19.24 -24.73 19.54
CA THR A 721 -17.92 -24.28 19.99
C THR A 721 -17.95 -22.91 20.65
N THR A 722 -17.10 -22.72 21.67
CA THR A 722 -17.06 -21.50 22.49
C THR A 722 -16.80 -20.25 21.65
N LEU A 723 -15.82 -20.29 20.75
CA LEU A 723 -15.44 -19.14 19.94
C LEU A 723 -16.52 -18.77 18.91
N LEU A 724 -17.11 -19.74 18.19
CA LEU A 724 -18.19 -19.43 17.25
C LEU A 724 -19.41 -18.88 17.99
N LYS A 725 -19.80 -19.46 19.13
CA LYS A 725 -20.87 -18.88 19.96
C LYS A 725 -20.55 -17.44 20.37
N ARG A 726 -19.32 -17.20 20.85
CA ARG A 726 -18.87 -15.88 21.28
C ARG A 726 -18.96 -14.85 20.15
N ILE A 727 -18.51 -15.16 18.94
CA ILE A 727 -18.46 -14.17 17.85
C ILE A 727 -19.73 -14.10 17.00
N THR A 728 -20.64 -15.07 17.09
CA THR A 728 -21.87 -15.09 16.26
C THR A 728 -23.14 -14.82 17.05
N GLN A 729 -23.16 -15.05 18.36
CA GLN A 729 -24.37 -14.92 19.18
C GLN A 729 -24.43 -13.58 19.93
N LEU A 730 -25.66 -13.17 20.25
CA LEU A 730 -25.95 -11.95 21.00
C LEU A 730 -25.51 -12.06 22.47
N PRO A 731 -25.31 -10.94 23.20
CA PRO A 731 -24.85 -10.97 24.59
C PRO A 731 -25.82 -11.69 25.53
N GLU A 732 -27.12 -11.61 25.25
CA GLU A 732 -28.18 -12.32 26.00
C GLU A 732 -28.05 -13.85 25.88
N SER A 733 -27.49 -14.34 24.77
CA SER A 733 -27.20 -15.77 24.53
C SER A 733 -25.77 -16.16 24.93
N GLY A 734 -25.06 -15.28 25.65
CA GLY A 734 -23.69 -15.50 26.10
C GLY A 734 -22.61 -15.20 25.04
N GLY A 735 -22.96 -14.50 23.96
CA GLY A 735 -22.02 -14.08 22.93
C GLY A 735 -21.50 -12.65 23.10
N SER A 736 -20.80 -12.18 22.08
CA SER A 736 -20.19 -10.85 21.97
C SER A 736 -20.58 -10.14 20.68
N PHE A 737 -21.41 -10.76 19.84
CA PHE A 737 -21.97 -10.10 18.67
C PHE A 737 -23.00 -9.06 19.14
N PRO A 738 -22.88 -7.76 18.81
CA PRO A 738 -23.75 -6.73 19.35
C PRO A 738 -25.15 -6.82 18.75
N ASP A 739 -26.18 -6.48 19.54
CA ASP A 739 -27.53 -6.24 19.02
C ASP A 739 -27.59 -4.83 18.42
N LEU A 740 -27.72 -4.76 17.10
CA LEU A 740 -27.77 -3.51 16.33
C LEU A 740 -29.20 -3.13 15.92
N SER A 741 -30.20 -3.91 16.36
CA SER A 741 -31.57 -3.82 15.85
C SER A 741 -32.20 -2.44 16.09
N LYS A 742 -31.96 -1.85 17.27
CA LYS A 742 -32.54 -0.54 17.65
C LYS A 742 -31.96 0.58 16.80
N GLU A 743 -30.65 0.58 16.64
CA GLU A 743 -29.88 1.57 15.90
C GLU A 743 -30.22 1.48 14.42
N LEU A 744 -30.26 0.28 13.85
CA LEU A 744 -30.64 0.04 12.46
C LEU A 744 -32.11 0.42 12.18
N GLN A 745 -33.04 0.09 13.08
CA GLN A 745 -34.44 0.48 12.95
C GLN A 745 -34.62 2.00 12.94
N TYR A 746 -33.84 2.72 13.77
CA TYR A 746 -33.82 4.18 13.73
C TYR A 746 -33.40 4.69 12.34
N PHE A 747 -32.29 4.21 11.78
CA PHE A 747 -31.81 4.68 10.48
C PHE A 747 -32.72 4.24 9.31
N ALA A 748 -33.41 3.10 9.43
CA ALA A 748 -34.38 2.65 8.44
C ALA A 748 -35.63 3.53 8.38
N THR A 749 -36.01 4.20 9.47
CA THR A 749 -37.22 5.02 9.58
C THR A 749 -36.96 6.53 9.54
N ALA A 750 -35.73 6.96 9.83
CA ALA A 750 -35.39 8.38 9.97
C ALA A 750 -35.58 9.20 8.68
N PHE A 751 -35.42 8.59 7.51
CA PHE A 751 -35.58 9.25 6.21
C PHE A 751 -35.84 8.22 5.11
N ASP A 752 -36.38 8.67 3.97
CA ASP A 752 -36.58 7.82 2.79
C ASP A 752 -35.25 7.54 2.08
N HIS A 753 -34.81 6.27 2.12
CA HIS A 753 -33.52 5.86 1.55
C HIS A 753 -33.50 5.98 0.02
N ASP A 754 -34.59 5.62 -0.67
CA ASP A 754 -34.66 5.67 -2.13
C ASP A 754 -34.65 7.11 -2.63
N ALA A 755 -35.42 7.98 -1.97
CA ALA A 755 -35.41 9.41 -2.26
C ALA A 755 -34.05 10.03 -1.97
N ALA A 756 -33.42 9.69 -0.84
CA ALA A 756 -32.11 10.20 -0.47
C ALA A 756 -31.00 9.75 -1.43
N ALA A 757 -31.03 8.50 -1.91
CA ALA A 757 -30.07 7.98 -2.88
C ALA A 757 -30.17 8.70 -4.24
N LYS A 758 -31.40 9.00 -4.68
CA LYS A 758 -31.65 9.67 -5.96
C LYS A 758 -31.39 11.17 -5.91
N THR A 759 -31.73 11.82 -4.81
CA THR A 759 -31.66 13.29 -4.67
C THR A 759 -30.35 13.78 -4.06
N GLY A 760 -29.66 12.95 -3.25
CA GLY A 760 -28.52 13.37 -2.45
C GLY A 760 -28.90 14.15 -1.18
N VAL A 761 -30.18 14.12 -0.78
CA VAL A 761 -30.70 14.92 0.34
C VAL A 761 -31.38 14.02 1.36
N ILE A 762 -31.00 14.16 2.63
CA ILE A 762 -31.69 13.54 3.76
C ILE A 762 -32.84 14.47 4.15
N ALA A 763 -34.02 14.25 3.56
CA ALA A 763 -35.23 14.98 3.92
C ALA A 763 -35.99 14.19 5.01
N PRO A 764 -36.27 14.81 6.18
CA PRO A 764 -37.10 14.16 7.19
C PRO A 764 -38.56 14.05 6.72
N GLN A 765 -39.29 13.08 7.25
CA GLN A 765 -40.74 13.02 7.06
C GLN A 765 -41.43 14.18 7.80
N ALA A 766 -42.61 14.61 7.32
CA ALA A 766 -43.36 15.70 7.94
C ALA A 766 -43.67 15.41 9.42
N GLY A 767 -43.42 16.38 10.30
CA GLY A 767 -43.61 16.26 11.75
C GLY A 767 -42.37 15.76 12.52
N MET A 768 -41.30 15.36 11.83
CA MET A 768 -40.08 14.85 12.49
C MET A 768 -39.11 15.97 12.92
N ASP A 769 -39.11 17.12 12.24
CA ASP A 769 -38.26 18.25 12.57
C ASP A 769 -39.03 19.57 12.38
N ALA A 770 -39.27 20.26 13.50
CA ALA A 770 -40.12 21.45 13.54
C ALA A 770 -39.51 22.65 12.77
N GLU A 771 -38.18 22.75 12.70
CA GLU A 771 -37.50 23.82 11.97
C GLU A 771 -37.63 23.60 10.45
N TYR A 772 -37.50 22.36 10.00
CA TYR A 772 -37.70 21.99 8.61
C TYR A 772 -39.16 22.19 8.19
N ASP A 773 -40.12 21.74 9.00
CA ASP A 773 -41.54 21.91 8.72
C ASP A 773 -41.91 23.40 8.64
N ALA A 774 -41.40 24.24 9.55
CA ALA A 774 -41.61 25.69 9.50
C ALA A 774 -41.03 26.33 8.22
N ALA A 775 -39.86 25.87 7.76
CA ALA A 775 -39.28 26.33 6.51
C ALA A 775 -40.12 25.91 5.30
N MET A 776 -40.66 24.68 5.31
CA MET A 776 -41.55 24.18 4.26
C MET A 776 -42.89 24.91 4.24
N ASP A 777 -43.46 25.23 5.41
CA ASP A 777 -44.66 26.05 5.53
C ASP A 777 -44.44 27.47 4.98
N SER A 778 -43.29 28.08 5.30
CA SER A 778 -42.89 29.39 4.75
C SER A 778 -42.78 29.35 3.22
N ILE A 779 -42.14 28.32 2.66
CA ILE A 779 -42.09 28.10 1.20
C ILE A 779 -43.51 27.97 0.63
N GLY A 780 -44.38 27.17 1.27
CA GLY A 780 -45.76 26.97 0.86
C GLY A 780 -46.60 28.25 0.93
N GLU A 781 -46.36 29.12 1.90
CA GLU A 781 -47.00 30.44 2.00
C GLU A 781 -46.57 31.37 0.87
N VAL A 782 -45.26 31.44 0.58
CA VAL A 782 -44.74 32.25 -0.53
C VAL A 782 -45.26 31.73 -1.88
N GLU A 783 -45.36 30.42 -2.07
CA GLU A 783 -45.98 29.84 -3.27
C GLU A 783 -47.46 30.22 -3.42
N LYS A 784 -48.24 30.25 -2.32
CA LYS A 784 -49.64 30.71 -2.33
C LYS A 784 -49.73 32.19 -2.68
N ARG A 785 -48.84 33.03 -2.14
CA ARG A 785 -48.76 34.46 -2.47
C ARG A 785 -48.37 34.66 -3.94
N LEU A 786 -47.42 33.89 -4.47
CA LEU A 786 -47.02 33.92 -5.89
C LEU A 786 -48.17 33.54 -6.81
N LYS A 787 -48.95 32.50 -6.48
CA LYS A 787 -50.14 32.10 -7.24
C LYS A 787 -51.23 33.18 -7.21
N THR A 788 -51.48 33.75 -6.03
CA THR A 788 -52.48 34.83 -5.85
C THR A 788 -52.08 36.07 -6.66
N TYR A 789 -50.81 36.47 -6.57
CA TYR A 789 -50.29 37.59 -7.32
C TYR A 789 -50.34 37.34 -8.83
N LEU A 790 -50.01 36.12 -9.29
CA LEU A 790 -50.09 35.79 -10.71
C LEU A 790 -51.52 35.97 -11.26
N VAL A 791 -52.53 35.55 -10.51
CA VAL A 791 -53.95 35.75 -10.89
C VAL A 791 -54.32 37.25 -10.93
N GLU A 792 -53.81 38.05 -10.01
CA GLU A 792 -53.96 39.51 -10.04
C GLU A 792 -53.33 40.12 -11.32
N GLN A 793 -52.13 39.65 -11.68
CA GLN A 793 -51.43 40.08 -12.88
C GLN A 793 -52.15 39.66 -14.16
N GLU A 794 -52.69 38.44 -14.22
CA GLU A 794 -53.52 37.98 -15.35
C GLU A 794 -54.77 38.85 -15.54
N ARG A 795 -55.41 39.25 -14.44
CA ARG A 795 -56.55 40.18 -14.47
C ARG A 795 -56.15 41.58 -14.95
N HIS A 796 -55.02 42.11 -14.47
CA HIS A 796 -54.51 43.43 -14.85
C HIS A 796 -54.18 43.49 -16.36
N PHE A 797 -53.43 42.52 -16.86
CA PHE A 797 -53.07 42.47 -18.29
C PHE A 797 -54.21 41.98 -19.19
N GLY A 798 -55.18 41.25 -18.64
CA GLY A 798 -56.29 40.63 -19.39
C GLY A 798 -55.80 39.54 -20.34
N CYS A 799 -54.74 38.83 -19.95
CA CYS A 799 -54.16 37.71 -20.69
C CYS A 799 -53.45 36.77 -19.71
N ARG A 800 -53.09 35.57 -20.17
CA ARG A 800 -52.33 34.61 -19.38
C ARG A 800 -50.90 35.11 -19.16
N ILE A 801 -50.44 35.13 -17.93
CA ILE A 801 -49.10 35.57 -17.51
C ILE A 801 -48.39 34.40 -16.85
N THR A 802 -47.08 34.28 -17.06
CA THR A 802 -46.25 33.25 -16.43
C THR A 802 -45.03 33.87 -15.79
N TYR A 803 -44.55 33.27 -14.71
CA TYR A 803 -43.22 33.59 -14.20
C TYR A 803 -42.15 33.01 -15.13
N PHE A 804 -41.07 33.76 -15.30
CA PHE A 804 -39.92 33.39 -16.13
C PHE A 804 -38.62 33.72 -15.39
N GLY A 805 -37.61 32.86 -15.56
CA GLY A 805 -36.23 33.06 -15.13
C GLY A 805 -35.72 31.97 -14.19
N SER A 806 -34.44 32.05 -13.84
CA SER A 806 -33.75 31.13 -12.92
C SER A 806 -33.06 31.92 -11.80
N ASP A 807 -32.79 31.25 -10.67
CA ASP A 807 -32.17 31.76 -9.45
C ASP A 807 -32.57 33.18 -9.02
N LYS A 808 -31.80 34.18 -9.44
CA LYS A 808 -31.97 35.60 -9.10
C LYS A 808 -33.06 36.31 -9.92
N LYS A 809 -33.60 35.64 -10.95
CA LYS A 809 -34.61 36.17 -11.87
C LYS A 809 -35.87 35.31 -11.92
N ARG A 810 -36.08 34.37 -10.97
CA ARG A 810 -37.16 33.35 -11.02
C ARG A 810 -38.58 33.87 -11.23
N TYR A 811 -38.91 35.06 -10.75
CA TYR A 811 -40.29 35.58 -10.71
C TYR A 811 -40.50 36.80 -11.60
N GLN A 812 -39.77 36.92 -12.71
CA GLN A 812 -40.09 37.96 -13.71
C GLN A 812 -41.40 37.59 -14.41
N LEU A 813 -42.29 38.58 -14.59
CA LEU A 813 -43.56 38.39 -15.29
C LEU A 813 -43.32 38.43 -16.80
N ASP A 814 -43.58 37.33 -17.49
CA ASP A 814 -43.55 37.26 -18.94
C ASP A 814 -44.91 37.67 -19.51
N VAL A 815 -44.95 38.87 -20.11
CA VAL A 815 -46.18 39.49 -20.62
C VAL A 815 -46.13 39.51 -22.14
N PRO A 816 -47.12 38.95 -22.87
CA PRO A 816 -47.19 39.06 -24.32
C PRO A 816 -47.14 40.52 -24.79
N GLU A 817 -46.39 40.79 -25.87
CA GLU A 817 -46.17 42.15 -26.39
C GLU A 817 -47.49 42.89 -26.68
N SER A 818 -48.53 42.17 -27.12
CA SER A 818 -49.87 42.73 -27.39
C SER A 818 -50.55 43.31 -26.14
N HIS A 819 -50.18 42.86 -24.94
CA HIS A 819 -50.72 43.33 -23.67
C HIS A 819 -49.71 44.19 -22.88
N ALA A 820 -48.44 44.24 -23.30
CA ALA A 820 -47.37 44.92 -22.57
C ALA A 820 -47.59 46.44 -22.42
N SER A 821 -48.40 47.07 -23.27
CA SER A 821 -48.80 48.48 -23.14
C SER A 821 -49.58 48.80 -21.86
N LYS A 822 -50.15 47.80 -21.19
CA LYS A 822 -50.85 47.95 -19.90
C LYS A 822 -49.91 48.00 -18.68
N ALA A 823 -48.61 47.79 -18.87
CA ALA A 823 -47.63 47.91 -17.80
C ALA A 823 -47.50 49.40 -17.39
N ASN A 824 -47.82 49.70 -16.14
CA ASN A 824 -47.72 51.06 -15.59
C ASN A 824 -46.33 51.30 -14.95
N LYS A 825 -46.16 52.42 -14.23
CA LYS A 825 -44.89 52.79 -13.59
C LYS A 825 -44.37 51.80 -12.53
N SER A 826 -45.20 50.90 -11.99
CA SER A 826 -44.75 49.91 -11.00
C SER A 826 -44.00 48.72 -11.62
N TYR A 827 -44.01 48.60 -12.95
CA TYR A 827 -43.36 47.54 -13.70
C TYR A 827 -42.03 48.04 -14.27
N THR A 828 -40.94 47.39 -13.87
CA THR A 828 -39.59 47.67 -14.40
C THR A 828 -39.29 46.66 -15.49
N LEU A 829 -38.98 47.14 -16.70
CA LEU A 829 -38.64 46.27 -17.83
C LEU A 829 -37.21 45.74 -17.66
N GLU A 830 -37.05 44.42 -17.54
CA GLU A 830 -35.76 43.74 -17.42
C GLU A 830 -35.26 43.15 -18.74
N GLY A 831 -36.18 42.86 -19.66
CA GLY A 831 -35.85 42.25 -20.94
C GLY A 831 -37.05 42.10 -21.87
N GLN A 832 -36.78 41.70 -23.11
CA GLN A 832 -37.79 41.47 -24.13
C GLN A 832 -37.37 40.29 -25.01
N THR A 833 -38.34 39.49 -25.44
CA THR A 833 -38.14 38.36 -26.34
C THR A 833 -38.71 38.72 -27.72
N LYS A 834 -37.89 38.64 -28.77
CA LYS A 834 -38.29 38.90 -30.16
C LYS A 834 -38.41 37.56 -30.90
N GLY A 835 -39.57 37.25 -31.46
CA GLY A 835 -39.81 35.98 -32.16
C GLY A 835 -41.27 35.75 -32.55
N LYS A 836 -41.66 34.49 -32.80
CA LYS A 836 -43.04 34.09 -33.14
C LYS A 836 -44.08 34.48 -32.07
N LYS A 837 -43.66 34.57 -30.80
CA LYS A 837 -44.47 35.03 -29.65
C LYS A 837 -43.68 36.12 -28.91
N PRO A 838 -43.75 37.39 -29.33
CA PRO A 838 -43.00 38.45 -28.68
C PRO A 838 -43.58 38.71 -27.29
N SER A 839 -42.70 38.91 -26.31
CA SER A 839 -43.07 39.16 -24.91
C SER A 839 -42.10 40.13 -24.24
N ARG A 840 -42.58 40.86 -23.24
CA ARG A 840 -41.78 41.75 -22.39
C ARG A 840 -41.77 41.21 -20.97
N ARG A 841 -40.59 41.25 -20.35
CA ARG A 841 -40.35 40.72 -19.02
C ARG A 841 -40.28 41.85 -18.02
N TYR A 842 -41.16 41.81 -17.04
CA TYR A 842 -41.28 42.86 -16.05
C TYR A 842 -41.01 42.33 -14.64
N THR A 843 -40.38 43.17 -13.83
CA THR A 843 -40.24 42.96 -12.39
C THR A 843 -40.99 44.07 -11.67
N THR A 844 -41.74 43.70 -10.64
CA THR A 844 -42.46 44.62 -9.75
C THR A 844 -41.82 44.66 -8.37
N ALA A 845 -42.26 45.58 -7.50
CA ALA A 845 -41.85 45.57 -6.09
C ALA A 845 -42.26 44.25 -5.40
N GLU A 846 -43.48 43.75 -5.68
CA GLU A 846 -44.01 42.51 -5.09
C GLU A 846 -43.22 41.28 -5.55
N THR A 847 -42.93 41.13 -6.85
CA THR A 847 -42.11 40.00 -7.34
C THR A 847 -40.71 39.97 -6.72
N ARG A 848 -40.09 41.14 -6.48
CA ARG A 848 -38.80 41.24 -5.77
C ARG A 848 -38.92 40.86 -4.30
N ALA A 849 -39.98 41.28 -3.63
CA ALA A 849 -40.26 40.90 -2.25
C ALA A 849 -40.48 39.38 -2.15
N LEU A 850 -41.34 38.80 -2.98
CA LEU A 850 -41.60 37.35 -3.02
C LEU A 850 -40.35 36.54 -3.38
N LEU A 851 -39.50 37.04 -4.28
CA LEU A 851 -38.22 36.40 -4.59
C LEU A 851 -37.30 36.37 -3.38
N LYS A 852 -37.19 37.49 -2.66
CA LYS A 852 -36.38 37.60 -1.45
C LYS A 852 -36.92 36.70 -0.33
N ASP A 853 -38.24 36.69 -0.13
CA ASP A 853 -38.91 35.82 0.85
C ASP A 853 -38.68 34.34 0.52
N MET A 854 -38.82 33.94 -0.75
CA MET A 854 -38.54 32.56 -1.18
C MET A 854 -37.08 32.17 -0.95
N GLN A 855 -36.13 33.02 -1.38
CA GLN A 855 -34.70 32.74 -1.20
C GLN A 855 -34.35 32.57 0.28
N HIS A 856 -34.88 33.43 1.15
CA HIS A 856 -34.67 33.31 2.59
C HIS A 856 -35.23 32.01 3.17
N ALA A 857 -36.43 31.60 2.73
CA ALA A 857 -37.03 30.34 3.18
C ALA A 857 -36.26 29.11 2.67
N GLU A 858 -35.80 29.12 1.41
CA GLU A 858 -34.97 28.06 0.83
C GLU A 858 -33.59 27.96 1.50
N ASP A 859 -32.95 29.09 1.79
CA ASP A 859 -31.67 29.14 2.50
C ASP A 859 -31.82 28.55 3.92
N THR A 860 -32.90 28.90 4.61
CA THR A 860 -33.24 28.33 5.92
C THR A 860 -33.45 26.83 5.82
N ARG A 861 -34.26 26.36 4.85
CA ARG A 861 -34.46 24.92 4.59
C ARG A 861 -33.14 24.20 4.33
N ASN A 862 -32.28 24.75 3.47
CA ASN A 862 -31.00 24.14 3.11
C ASN A 862 -30.04 24.09 4.31
N MET A 863 -30.04 25.13 5.15
CA MET A 863 -29.25 25.17 6.39
C MET A 863 -29.71 24.07 7.36
N VAL A 864 -31.03 23.94 7.58
CA VAL A 864 -31.63 22.91 8.44
C VAL A 864 -31.31 21.52 7.92
N LEU A 865 -31.45 21.27 6.61
CA LEU A 865 -31.11 19.98 5.98
C LEU A 865 -29.62 19.62 6.15
N LYS A 866 -28.71 20.59 5.99
CA LYS A 866 -27.27 20.38 6.22
C LYS A 866 -26.98 20.02 7.68
N ASP A 867 -27.64 20.68 8.64
CA ASP A 867 -27.46 20.35 10.04
C ASP A 867 -28.10 19.00 10.42
N LEU A 868 -29.29 18.68 9.91
CA LEU A 868 -29.95 17.39 10.08
C LEU A 868 -29.08 16.23 9.59
N ALA A 869 -28.55 16.34 8.37
CA ALA A 869 -27.65 15.33 7.82
C ALA A 869 -26.42 15.13 8.72
N ARG A 870 -25.80 16.21 9.17
CA ARG A 870 -24.66 16.16 10.10
C ARG A 870 -25.04 15.51 11.44
N ARG A 871 -26.17 15.90 12.05
CA ARG A 871 -26.69 15.30 13.29
C ARG A 871 -26.96 13.80 13.13
N LEU A 872 -27.42 13.37 11.96
CA LEU A 872 -27.66 11.97 11.65
C LEU A 872 -26.36 11.16 11.63
N PHE A 873 -25.29 11.65 10.96
CA PHE A 873 -23.98 11.00 10.98
C PHE A 873 -23.29 11.06 12.35
N GLU A 874 -23.48 12.15 13.10
CA GLU A 874 -23.03 12.27 14.49
C GLU A 874 -23.68 11.18 15.36
N LYS A 875 -25.00 10.99 15.24
CA LYS A 875 -25.72 9.94 15.98
C LYS A 875 -25.26 8.53 15.61
N PHE A 876 -24.96 8.27 14.34
CA PHE A 876 -24.36 7.00 13.91
C PHE A 876 -23.00 6.77 14.58
N SER A 877 -22.16 7.82 14.60
CA SER A 877 -20.81 7.79 15.18
C SER A 877 -20.80 7.61 16.70
N ASN A 878 -21.84 8.08 17.40
CA ASN A 878 -21.97 7.87 18.85
C ASN A 878 -22.09 6.39 19.25
N HIS A 879 -22.44 5.50 18.32
CA HIS A 879 -22.52 4.05 18.54
C HIS A 879 -21.31 3.31 17.93
N TYR A 880 -20.19 4.02 17.70
CA TYR A 880 -18.97 3.48 17.07
C TYR A 880 -18.51 2.16 17.69
N ASP A 881 -18.50 2.04 19.02
CA ASP A 881 -18.00 0.85 19.70
C ASP A 881 -18.82 -0.40 19.35
N GLN A 882 -20.14 -0.26 19.19
CA GLN A 882 -21.00 -1.37 18.75
C GLN A 882 -20.70 -1.76 17.30
N TRP A 883 -20.56 -0.77 16.40
CA TRP A 883 -20.18 -1.04 15.01
C TRP A 883 -18.83 -1.73 14.92
N LYS A 884 -17.85 -1.26 15.69
CA LYS A 884 -16.50 -1.83 15.75
C LYS A 884 -16.51 -3.24 16.30
N GLN A 885 -17.25 -3.49 17.38
CA GLN A 885 -17.41 -4.81 17.97
C GLN A 885 -18.03 -5.81 16.97
N CYS A 886 -19.02 -5.37 16.19
CA CYS A 886 -19.58 -6.17 15.10
C CYS A 886 -18.50 -6.50 14.06
N ILE A 887 -17.75 -5.49 13.58
CA ILE A 887 -16.65 -5.69 12.62
C ILE A 887 -15.62 -6.67 13.16
N ASP A 888 -15.23 -6.59 14.44
CA ASP A 888 -14.27 -7.50 15.04
C ASP A 888 -14.77 -8.94 15.10
N CYS A 889 -16.04 -9.14 15.47
CA CYS A 889 -16.66 -10.45 15.44
C CYS A 889 -16.67 -11.05 14.03
N VAL A 890 -17.05 -10.25 13.04
CA VAL A 890 -17.10 -10.66 11.63
C VAL A 890 -15.70 -10.89 11.07
N ALA A 891 -14.71 -10.07 11.44
CA ALA A 891 -13.31 -10.25 11.04
C ALA A 891 -12.79 -11.61 11.51
N ASN A 892 -13.05 -11.96 12.77
CA ASN A 892 -12.67 -13.26 13.32
C ASN A 892 -13.38 -14.40 12.58
N LEU A 893 -14.69 -14.27 12.35
CA LEU A 893 -15.46 -15.28 11.62
C LEU A 893 -14.94 -15.48 10.19
N ASP A 894 -14.61 -14.40 9.49
CA ASP A 894 -14.08 -14.42 8.12
C ASP A 894 -12.70 -15.09 8.07
N VAL A 895 -11.80 -14.78 9.01
CA VAL A 895 -10.49 -15.46 9.10
C VAL A 895 -10.66 -16.95 9.40
N LEU A 896 -11.55 -17.33 10.31
CA LEU A 896 -11.84 -18.74 10.60
C LEU A 896 -12.43 -19.46 9.38
N GLY A 897 -13.35 -18.81 8.66
CA GLY A 897 -13.90 -19.31 7.40
C GLY A 897 -12.84 -19.45 6.32
N SER A 898 -11.92 -18.49 6.21
CA SER A 898 -10.79 -18.54 5.28
C SER A 898 -9.86 -19.73 5.54
N LEU A 899 -9.55 -20.00 6.82
CA LEU A 899 -8.73 -21.14 7.20
C LEU A 899 -9.48 -22.48 7.02
N ALA A 900 -10.80 -22.49 7.20
CA ALA A 900 -11.65 -23.64 6.90
C ALA A 900 -11.69 -23.95 5.39
N GLU A 901 -11.78 -22.93 4.53
CA GLU A 901 -11.69 -23.09 3.06
C GLU A 901 -10.35 -23.68 2.63
N TYR A 902 -9.24 -23.13 3.15
CA TYR A 902 -7.93 -23.69 2.87
C TYR A 902 -7.86 -25.16 3.30
N ALA A 903 -8.33 -25.49 4.51
CA ALA A 903 -8.33 -26.86 5.02
C ALA A 903 -9.18 -27.81 4.17
N GLY A 904 -10.33 -27.36 3.67
CA GLY A 904 -11.20 -28.14 2.78
C GLY A 904 -10.61 -28.41 1.40
N GLN A 905 -9.64 -27.61 0.95
CA GLN A 905 -8.93 -27.81 -0.33
C GLN A 905 -7.75 -28.78 -0.22
N GLN A 906 -7.31 -29.13 0.99
CA GLN A 906 -6.18 -30.03 1.18
C GLN A 906 -6.59 -31.50 1.07
N MET A 907 -5.76 -32.30 0.40
CA MET A 907 -5.94 -33.75 0.29
C MET A 907 -5.75 -34.47 1.64
N VAL A 908 -4.82 -33.98 2.45
CA VAL A 908 -4.49 -34.49 3.77
C VAL A 908 -4.44 -33.30 4.72
N ILE A 909 -5.19 -33.38 5.82
CA ILE A 909 -5.29 -32.33 6.82
C ILE A 909 -5.46 -32.94 8.21
N CYS A 910 -4.83 -32.34 9.23
CA CYS A 910 -5.03 -32.73 10.62
C CYS A 910 -5.22 -31.50 11.52
N VAL A 911 -5.82 -31.72 12.69
CA VAL A 911 -5.84 -30.75 13.79
C VAL A 911 -4.58 -30.95 14.63
N PRO A 912 -3.64 -29.99 14.69
CA PRO A 912 -2.41 -30.19 15.45
C PRO A 912 -2.67 -30.15 16.95
N GLU A 913 -2.15 -31.13 17.69
CA GLU A 913 -2.27 -31.20 19.14
C GLU A 913 -1.16 -30.40 19.83
N LEU A 914 -1.53 -29.35 20.56
CA LEU A 914 -0.61 -28.51 21.33
C LEU A 914 -0.55 -28.91 22.80
N VAL A 915 0.67 -29.19 23.28
CA VAL A 915 0.96 -29.64 24.65
C VAL A 915 1.72 -28.55 25.42
N SER A 916 1.15 -28.05 26.52
CA SER A 916 1.79 -27.03 27.39
C SER A 916 2.73 -27.63 28.43
N ASP A 917 2.39 -28.80 28.96
CA ASP A 917 2.97 -29.35 30.20
C ASP A 917 3.98 -30.48 29.92
N ALA A 918 4.65 -30.45 28.77
CA ALA A 918 5.66 -31.45 28.44
C ALA A 918 6.95 -31.22 29.23
N ASP A 919 7.55 -32.29 29.76
CA ASP A 919 8.84 -32.24 30.47
C ASP A 919 9.97 -31.63 29.63
N GLN A 920 9.90 -31.85 28.31
CA GLN A 920 10.82 -31.29 27.33
C GLN A 920 10.05 -30.81 26.10
N PRO A 921 10.45 -29.67 25.50
CA PRO A 921 9.85 -29.23 24.27
C PRO A 921 10.09 -30.19 23.10
N PHE A 922 9.04 -30.49 22.34
CA PHE A 922 9.11 -31.44 21.22
C PHE A 922 8.29 -30.99 20.00
N ILE A 923 8.58 -31.58 18.85
CA ILE A 923 7.79 -31.53 17.61
C ILE A 923 7.71 -32.96 17.10
N GLN A 924 6.51 -33.44 16.83
CA GLN A 924 6.23 -34.73 16.20
C GLN A 924 5.30 -34.48 15.02
N LEU A 925 5.79 -34.71 13.82
CA LEU A 925 5.10 -34.48 12.55
C LEU A 925 5.11 -35.78 11.75
N GLU A 926 3.95 -36.22 11.29
CA GLU A 926 3.82 -37.37 10.39
C GLU A 926 3.27 -36.90 9.04
N GLU A 927 4.03 -37.21 7.98
CA GLU A 927 3.68 -36.94 6.58
C GLU A 927 3.15 -35.51 6.36
N GLY A 928 3.92 -34.52 6.80
CA GLY A 928 3.67 -33.09 6.58
C GLY A 928 3.92 -32.67 5.13
N TYR A 929 3.10 -31.73 4.66
CA TYR A 929 3.22 -31.13 3.33
C TYR A 929 3.57 -29.66 3.48
N HIS A 930 4.36 -29.14 2.54
CA HIS A 930 4.59 -27.71 2.48
C HIS A 930 3.29 -26.97 2.10
N PRO A 931 2.77 -26.03 2.93
CA PRO A 931 1.44 -25.45 2.75
C PRO A 931 1.19 -24.79 1.38
N CYS A 932 2.21 -24.13 0.83
CA CYS A 932 2.13 -23.46 -0.47
C CYS A 932 2.42 -24.39 -1.67
N ALA A 933 2.71 -25.67 -1.45
CA ALA A 933 3.08 -26.61 -2.51
C ALA A 933 1.88 -27.44 -2.97
N ASN A 934 1.89 -27.86 -4.23
CA ASN A 934 0.84 -28.74 -4.75
C ASN A 934 1.02 -30.17 -4.23
N ALA A 935 0.10 -30.61 -3.37
CA ALA A 935 0.11 -31.94 -2.74
C ALA A 935 0.20 -33.12 -3.73
N SER A 936 -0.28 -32.96 -4.97
CA SER A 936 -0.19 -34.02 -6.00
C SER A 936 1.24 -34.31 -6.47
N THR A 937 2.14 -33.32 -6.36
CA THR A 937 3.53 -33.42 -6.80
C THR A 937 4.54 -33.41 -5.66
N TYR A 938 4.09 -33.04 -4.47
CA TYR A 938 4.94 -32.86 -3.30
C TYR A 938 5.08 -34.17 -2.52
N ILE A 939 6.30 -34.48 -2.08
CA ILE A 939 6.57 -35.66 -1.25
C ILE A 939 6.51 -35.24 0.22
N PRO A 940 5.55 -35.74 1.01
CA PRO A 940 5.41 -35.37 2.41
C PRO A 940 6.55 -35.91 3.28
N ASN A 941 6.83 -35.21 4.39
CA ASN A 941 7.90 -35.55 5.31
C ASN A 941 7.41 -35.70 6.76
N GLY A 942 7.88 -36.76 7.42
CA GLY A 942 7.77 -36.90 8.88
C GLY A 942 9.03 -36.38 9.57
N LEU A 943 8.88 -35.82 10.77
CA LEU A 943 9.98 -35.36 11.60
C LEU A 943 9.61 -35.43 13.09
N GLU A 944 10.52 -36.01 13.88
CA GLU A 944 10.46 -35.95 15.34
C GLU A 944 11.68 -35.21 15.88
N LEU A 945 11.45 -34.27 16.80
CA LEU A 945 12.48 -33.55 17.54
C LEU A 945 12.09 -33.50 19.02
N GLY A 946 13.01 -33.88 19.89
CA GLY A 946 12.87 -33.72 21.35
C GLY A 946 11.86 -34.67 22.00
N THR A 947 11.50 -35.75 21.31
CA THR A 947 10.66 -36.84 21.83
C THR A 947 11.48 -37.77 22.73
N ALA A 948 10.86 -38.85 23.24
CA ALA A 948 11.60 -39.86 24.00
C ALA A 948 12.58 -40.67 23.13
N SER A 949 12.26 -40.80 21.84
CA SER A 949 13.05 -41.49 20.81
C SER A 949 14.12 -40.59 20.20
N GLU A 950 13.79 -39.32 19.93
CA GLU A 950 14.62 -38.43 19.13
C GLU A 950 15.09 -37.20 19.90
N ALA A 951 16.31 -36.76 19.63
CA ALA A 951 16.89 -35.60 20.28
C ALA A 951 16.25 -34.27 19.78
N PRO A 952 16.33 -33.17 20.55
CA PRO A 952 15.83 -31.86 20.10
C PRO A 952 16.52 -31.31 18.86
N LEU A 953 17.78 -31.71 18.62
CA LEU A 953 18.58 -31.23 17.51
C LEU A 953 18.80 -32.36 16.51
N SER A 954 18.41 -32.14 15.25
CA SER A 954 18.74 -33.02 14.14
C SER A 954 19.78 -32.36 13.22
N LEU A 955 20.90 -33.08 13.02
CA LEU A 955 21.89 -32.75 12.00
C LEU A 955 21.41 -33.32 10.67
N LEU A 956 20.89 -32.44 9.81
CA LEU A 956 20.36 -32.78 8.51
C LEU A 956 21.46 -32.79 7.45
N THR A 957 21.69 -33.94 6.86
CA THR A 957 22.66 -34.13 5.76
C THR A 957 21.93 -34.51 4.48
N GLY A 958 22.63 -34.56 3.35
CA GLY A 958 22.05 -34.98 2.09
C GLY A 958 22.59 -34.22 0.89
N PRO A 959 22.30 -34.72 -0.32
CA PRO A 959 22.75 -34.09 -1.55
C PRO A 959 22.25 -32.64 -1.71
N ASN A 960 23.00 -31.87 -2.50
CA ASN A 960 22.49 -30.61 -3.05
C ASN A 960 21.24 -30.92 -3.88
N MET A 961 20.25 -30.01 -3.85
CA MET A 961 18.96 -30.18 -4.53
C MET A 961 18.06 -31.28 -3.93
N GLY A 962 18.45 -31.93 -2.82
CA GLY A 962 17.67 -32.98 -2.16
C GLY A 962 16.50 -32.50 -1.29
N GLY A 963 16.22 -31.19 -1.24
CA GLY A 963 15.06 -30.64 -0.50
C GLY A 963 15.31 -30.24 0.96
N LYS A 964 16.57 -30.15 1.43
CA LYS A 964 16.90 -29.77 2.83
C LYS A 964 16.24 -28.47 3.28
N SER A 965 16.39 -27.39 2.49
CA SER A 965 15.80 -26.08 2.79
C SER A 965 14.28 -26.10 2.70
N THR A 966 13.72 -26.92 1.80
CA THR A 966 12.27 -27.10 1.66
C THR A 966 11.68 -27.73 2.92
N LEU A 967 12.30 -28.79 3.45
CA LEU A 967 11.91 -29.43 4.70
C LEU A 967 11.95 -28.45 5.88
N MET A 968 13.02 -27.66 5.99
CA MET A 968 13.11 -26.65 7.06
C MET A 968 11.99 -25.61 6.96
N ARG A 969 11.67 -25.14 5.74
CA ARG A 969 10.57 -24.20 5.50
C ARG A 969 9.22 -24.82 5.83
N GLU A 970 8.98 -26.05 5.38
CA GLU A 970 7.76 -26.81 5.68
C GLU A 970 7.52 -26.87 7.19
N VAL A 971 8.50 -27.32 7.96
CA VAL A 971 8.38 -27.42 9.43
C VAL A 971 8.13 -26.04 10.05
N GLY A 972 8.85 -25.01 9.62
CA GLY A 972 8.64 -23.64 10.11
C GLY A 972 7.23 -23.12 9.86
N LEU A 973 6.70 -23.31 8.64
CA LEU A 973 5.36 -22.87 8.25
C LEU A 973 4.26 -23.67 8.94
N LEU A 974 4.40 -24.99 9.07
CA LEU A 974 3.43 -25.83 9.78
C LEU A 974 3.32 -25.47 11.26
N VAL A 975 4.44 -25.13 11.91
CA VAL A 975 4.45 -24.63 13.29
C VAL A 975 3.71 -23.30 13.41
N ILE A 976 3.92 -22.37 12.47
CA ILE A 976 3.21 -21.09 12.44
C ILE A 976 1.71 -21.33 12.27
N MET A 977 1.32 -22.16 11.29
CA MET A 977 -0.08 -22.50 11.05
C MET A 977 -0.74 -23.16 12.28
N ALA A 978 -0.03 -24.06 12.96
CA ALA A 978 -0.52 -24.66 14.20
C ALA A 978 -0.79 -23.61 15.29
N GLN A 979 0.11 -22.63 15.48
CA GLN A 979 -0.02 -21.60 16.52
C GLN A 979 -0.91 -20.40 16.16
N ILE A 980 -1.30 -20.22 14.90
CA ILE A 980 -2.44 -19.34 14.57
C ILE A 980 -3.79 -20.04 14.81
N GLY A 981 -3.79 -21.36 15.02
CA GLY A 981 -4.97 -22.20 15.23
C GLY A 981 -5.54 -22.82 13.97
N ALA A 982 -4.81 -22.77 12.86
CA ALA A 982 -5.23 -23.43 11.63
C ALA A 982 -5.10 -24.95 11.73
N HIS A 983 -5.92 -25.65 10.95
CA HIS A 983 -5.63 -27.05 10.61
C HIS A 983 -4.48 -27.06 9.60
N ILE A 984 -3.64 -28.09 9.66
CA ILE A 984 -2.39 -28.11 8.89
C ILE A 984 -2.33 -29.32 7.94
N PRO A 985 -1.68 -29.20 6.78
CA PRO A 985 -1.60 -30.30 5.82
C PRO A 985 -0.55 -31.33 6.27
N ALA A 986 -0.98 -32.24 7.13
CA ALA A 986 -0.18 -33.36 7.65
C ALA A 986 -1.10 -34.52 8.03
N ALA A 987 -0.57 -35.74 8.09
CA ALA A 987 -1.35 -36.89 8.57
C ALA A 987 -1.61 -36.78 10.09
N SER A 988 -0.59 -36.40 10.85
CA SER A 988 -0.72 -36.05 12.26
C SER A 988 0.36 -35.06 12.66
N CYS A 989 0.08 -34.23 13.66
CA CYS A 989 1.06 -33.29 14.20
C CYS A 989 0.79 -33.04 15.68
N ARG A 990 1.84 -33.16 16.49
CA ARG A 990 1.81 -32.91 17.93
C ARG A 990 3.06 -32.15 18.33
N LEU A 991 2.91 -31.00 18.98
CA LEU A 991 4.06 -30.17 19.35
C LEU A 991 3.79 -29.40 20.62
N SER A 992 4.85 -29.12 21.37
CA SER A 992 4.77 -28.13 22.45
C SER A 992 5.00 -26.72 21.87
N LEU A 993 4.40 -25.71 22.49
CA LEU A 993 4.44 -24.33 21.98
C LEU A 993 5.86 -23.84 21.67
N VAL A 994 5.97 -23.05 20.61
CA VAL A 994 7.19 -22.39 20.15
C VAL A 994 7.09 -20.89 20.43
N ASP A 995 8.07 -20.36 21.14
CA ASP A 995 8.11 -18.95 21.56
C ASP A 995 8.72 -18.03 20.51
N ARG A 996 9.59 -18.59 19.66
CA ARG A 996 10.33 -17.89 18.63
C ARG A 996 10.84 -18.85 17.58
N ILE A 997 10.73 -18.46 16.32
CA ILE A 997 11.39 -19.16 15.22
C ILE A 997 12.59 -18.33 14.80
N PHE A 998 13.74 -18.98 14.69
CA PHE A 998 14.95 -18.40 14.12
C PHE A 998 15.29 -19.08 12.82
N THR A 999 15.66 -18.28 11.82
CA THR A 999 16.01 -18.80 10.50
C THR A 999 17.33 -18.24 10.00
N ARG A 1000 18.13 -19.14 9.44
CA ARG A 1000 19.24 -18.85 8.54
C ARG A 1000 19.05 -19.75 7.32
N LEU A 1001 18.27 -19.29 6.33
CA LEU A 1001 18.00 -20.07 5.12
C LEU A 1001 18.62 -19.36 3.92
N GLY A 1002 19.64 -19.97 3.30
CA GLY A 1002 20.27 -19.46 2.09
C GLY A 1002 21.41 -18.45 2.33
N ALA A 1003 21.98 -17.96 1.23
CA ALA A 1003 23.11 -17.05 1.18
C ALA A 1003 22.66 -15.67 0.69
N GLN A 1004 22.29 -14.80 1.63
CA GLN A 1004 22.13 -13.37 1.38
C GLN A 1004 23.37 -12.62 1.88
N ASP A 1005 23.94 -11.79 1.02
CA ASP A 1005 24.81 -10.68 1.38
C ASP A 1005 24.00 -9.38 1.43
N ASP A 1006 24.51 -8.38 2.16
CA ASP A 1006 23.95 -7.04 2.13
C ASP A 1006 25.03 -6.08 1.63
N ILE A 1007 25.17 -6.04 0.30
CA ILE A 1007 26.18 -5.22 -0.39
C ILE A 1007 25.98 -3.73 -0.07
N LEU A 1008 24.73 -3.29 0.08
CA LEU A 1008 24.41 -1.88 0.37
C LEU A 1008 24.80 -1.48 1.79
N ALA A 1009 24.67 -2.39 2.77
CA ALA A 1009 25.20 -2.20 4.12
C ALA A 1009 26.71 -2.52 4.23
N GLY A 1010 27.32 -3.08 3.17
CA GLY A 1010 28.72 -3.51 3.16
C GLY A 1010 28.97 -4.77 4.00
N HIS A 1011 27.94 -5.60 4.21
CA HIS A 1011 28.07 -6.84 4.96
C HIS A 1011 28.33 -8.02 4.02
N SER A 1012 29.46 -8.69 4.24
CA SER A 1012 29.77 -9.96 3.57
C SER A 1012 28.78 -11.05 3.99
N THR A 1013 28.57 -12.05 3.13
CA THR A 1013 27.71 -13.21 3.43
C THR A 1013 28.03 -13.87 4.77
N PHE A 1014 29.33 -13.98 5.11
CA PHE A 1014 29.78 -14.58 6.36
C PHE A 1014 29.47 -13.71 7.58
N LEU A 1015 29.60 -12.38 7.45
CA LEU A 1015 29.27 -11.47 8.55
C LEU A 1015 27.76 -11.48 8.87
N VAL A 1016 26.91 -11.48 7.83
CA VAL A 1016 25.45 -11.60 7.99
C VAL A 1016 25.11 -12.89 8.71
N GLU A 1017 25.69 -14.00 8.25
CA GLU A 1017 25.52 -15.33 8.83
C GLU A 1017 25.92 -15.39 10.31
N LEU A 1018 27.06 -14.79 10.69
CA LEU A 1018 27.49 -14.74 12.08
C LEU A 1018 26.63 -13.81 12.94
N ASN A 1019 26.11 -12.71 12.39
CA ASN A 1019 25.21 -11.82 13.10
C ASN A 1019 23.86 -12.49 13.39
N GLU A 1020 23.26 -13.16 12.40
CA GLU A 1020 22.05 -13.95 12.56
C GLU A 1020 22.28 -15.08 13.59
N THR A 1021 23.39 -15.80 13.47
CA THR A 1021 23.77 -16.84 14.45
C THR A 1021 23.97 -16.25 15.86
N SER A 1022 24.58 -15.07 15.97
CA SER A 1022 24.73 -14.40 17.26
C SER A 1022 23.39 -14.06 17.90
N LEU A 1023 22.36 -13.70 17.13
CA LEU A 1023 21.02 -13.44 17.66
C LEU A 1023 20.38 -14.72 18.18
N ILE A 1024 20.55 -15.83 17.45
CA ILE A 1024 20.11 -17.17 17.87
C ILE A 1024 20.74 -17.52 19.22
N LEU A 1025 22.07 -17.47 19.31
CA LEU A 1025 22.79 -17.88 20.53
C LEU A 1025 22.44 -17.02 21.76
N LYS A 1026 22.04 -15.77 21.56
CA LYS A 1026 21.67 -14.84 22.65
C LYS A 1026 20.24 -15.03 23.14
N HIS A 1027 19.32 -15.36 22.25
CA HIS A 1027 17.88 -15.27 22.53
C HIS A 1027 17.12 -16.59 22.39
N ALA A 1028 17.75 -17.64 21.85
CA ALA A 1028 17.12 -18.95 21.77
C ALA A 1028 16.89 -19.54 23.16
N THR A 1029 15.71 -20.11 23.35
CA THR A 1029 15.32 -20.85 24.55
C THR A 1029 15.16 -22.33 24.19
N CYS A 1030 14.92 -23.20 25.18
CA CYS A 1030 14.53 -24.59 24.89
C CYS A 1030 13.20 -24.67 24.11
N HIS A 1031 12.34 -23.65 24.21
CA HIS A 1031 11.07 -23.56 23.49
C HIS A 1031 11.21 -22.95 22.09
N SER A 1032 12.40 -22.49 21.68
CA SER A 1032 12.57 -21.94 20.34
C SER A 1032 12.69 -23.03 19.28
N LEU A 1033 12.41 -22.66 18.02
CA LEU A 1033 12.71 -23.47 16.85
C LEU A 1033 13.81 -22.78 16.04
N VAL A 1034 14.90 -23.49 15.78
CA VAL A 1034 16.07 -22.97 15.05
C VAL A 1034 16.24 -23.74 13.74
N LEU A 1035 16.23 -23.02 12.63
CA LEU A 1035 16.41 -23.55 11.28
C LEU A 1035 17.69 -22.96 10.68
N LEU A 1036 18.75 -23.77 10.61
CA LEU A 1036 20.07 -23.34 10.15
C LEU A 1036 20.47 -24.12 8.89
N ASP A 1037 20.68 -23.41 7.78
CA ASP A 1037 21.12 -23.98 6.51
C ASP A 1037 22.59 -23.66 6.21
N GLU A 1038 23.43 -24.68 6.29
CA GLU A 1038 24.83 -24.67 5.85
C GLU A 1038 25.69 -23.61 6.54
N LEU A 1039 25.67 -23.61 7.88
CA LEU A 1039 26.43 -22.66 8.68
C LEU A 1039 27.96 -22.85 8.52
N GLY A 1040 28.68 -21.75 8.33
CA GLY A 1040 30.14 -21.69 8.27
C GLY A 1040 30.73 -21.80 6.86
N ARG A 1041 29.93 -21.69 5.79
CA ARG A 1041 30.42 -21.82 4.40
C ARG A 1041 31.18 -20.60 3.87
N GLY A 1042 31.04 -19.44 4.52
CA GLY A 1042 31.68 -18.18 4.09
C GLY A 1042 33.15 -18.02 4.49
N THR A 1043 33.77 -19.04 5.09
CA THR A 1043 35.16 -19.02 5.59
C THR A 1043 35.91 -20.31 5.23
N ALA A 1044 37.17 -20.42 5.65
CA ALA A 1044 37.96 -21.63 5.48
C ALA A 1044 37.27 -22.86 6.10
N THR A 1045 37.34 -24.02 5.44
CA THR A 1045 36.60 -25.23 5.83
C THR A 1045 36.81 -25.64 7.29
N TYR A 1046 38.03 -25.52 7.81
CA TYR A 1046 38.33 -25.86 9.20
C TYR A 1046 37.67 -24.89 10.20
N ASP A 1047 37.75 -23.59 9.95
CA ASP A 1047 37.12 -22.57 10.79
C ASP A 1047 35.59 -22.69 10.71
N GLY A 1048 35.05 -22.88 9.51
CA GLY A 1048 33.62 -23.08 9.27
C GLY A 1048 33.08 -24.31 9.99
N THR A 1049 33.78 -25.44 9.91
CA THR A 1049 33.41 -26.67 10.62
C THR A 1049 33.50 -26.47 12.14
N ALA A 1050 34.53 -25.79 12.63
CA ALA A 1050 34.72 -25.55 14.07
C ALA A 1050 33.64 -24.63 14.66
N ILE A 1051 33.27 -23.57 13.93
CA ILE A 1051 32.18 -22.67 14.31
C ILE A 1051 30.85 -23.43 14.32
N ALA A 1052 30.56 -24.16 13.24
CA ALA A 1052 29.35 -24.99 13.15
C ALA A 1052 29.26 -25.99 14.30
N ALA A 1053 30.35 -26.71 14.60
CA ALA A 1053 30.41 -27.65 15.73
C ALA A 1053 30.16 -26.98 17.07
N SER A 1054 30.74 -25.80 17.29
CA SER A 1054 30.54 -25.04 18.53
C SER A 1054 29.08 -24.61 18.69
N VAL A 1055 28.44 -24.15 17.61
CA VAL A 1055 27.03 -23.75 17.60
C VAL A 1055 26.10 -24.94 17.85
N VAL A 1056 26.34 -26.06 17.16
CA VAL A 1056 25.59 -27.32 17.39
C VAL A 1056 25.68 -27.75 18.84
N ASN A 1057 26.89 -27.77 19.41
CA ASN A 1057 27.09 -28.15 20.81
C ASN A 1057 26.38 -27.20 21.79
N PHE A 1058 26.37 -25.89 21.51
CA PHE A 1058 25.63 -24.91 22.32
C PHE A 1058 24.12 -25.14 22.26
N LEU A 1059 23.54 -25.32 21.07
CA LEU A 1059 22.09 -25.55 20.90
C LEU A 1059 21.65 -26.89 21.49
N ALA A 1060 22.50 -27.92 21.38
CA ALA A 1060 22.28 -29.22 22.02
C ALA A 1060 22.26 -29.10 23.56
N ASN A 1061 23.14 -28.28 24.15
CA ASN A 1061 23.12 -27.99 25.59
C ASN A 1061 21.86 -27.24 26.03
N LEU A 1062 21.38 -26.30 25.21
CA LEU A 1062 20.12 -25.59 25.46
C LEU A 1062 18.88 -26.49 25.32
N LYS A 1063 19.02 -27.68 24.73
CA LYS A 1063 17.89 -28.55 24.33
C LYS A 1063 16.89 -27.81 23.42
N CYS A 1064 17.40 -26.90 22.59
CA CYS A 1064 16.57 -26.14 21.66
C CYS A 1064 16.21 -27.00 20.46
N ARG A 1065 14.95 -26.96 20.03
CA ARG A 1065 14.50 -27.68 18.83
C ARG A 1065 15.18 -27.09 17.61
N THR A 1066 15.94 -27.90 16.90
CA THR A 1066 16.86 -27.40 15.87
C THR A 1066 16.94 -28.35 14.69
N LEU A 1067 16.75 -27.82 13.48
CA LEU A 1067 17.18 -28.45 12.24
C LEU A 1067 18.46 -27.75 11.76
N PHE A 1068 19.55 -28.49 11.74
CA PHE A 1068 20.85 -27.98 11.33
C PHE A 1068 21.31 -28.71 10.07
N SER A 1069 21.15 -28.07 8.92
CA SER A 1069 21.62 -28.58 7.64
C SER A 1069 23.12 -28.32 7.47
N THR A 1070 23.87 -29.34 7.06
CA THR A 1070 25.33 -29.25 6.90
C THR A 1070 25.85 -30.09 5.73
N HIS A 1071 26.93 -29.60 5.11
CA HIS A 1071 27.74 -30.34 4.14
C HIS A 1071 29.04 -30.90 4.72
N TYR A 1072 29.36 -30.54 5.96
CA TYR A 1072 30.57 -31.00 6.63
C TYR A 1072 30.39 -32.41 7.18
N HIS A 1073 30.83 -33.42 6.42
CA HIS A 1073 30.78 -34.82 6.87
C HIS A 1073 31.62 -35.05 8.14
N ASN A 1074 32.70 -34.28 8.32
CA ASN A 1074 33.49 -34.29 9.56
C ASN A 1074 32.64 -33.90 10.79
N LEU A 1075 31.61 -33.07 10.62
CA LEU A 1075 30.70 -32.68 11.70
C LEU A 1075 29.91 -33.88 12.23
N ILE A 1076 29.54 -34.78 11.33
CA ILE A 1076 28.85 -36.03 11.64
C ILE A 1076 29.76 -36.90 12.53
N ASP A 1077 31.04 -37.05 12.16
CA ASP A 1077 32.02 -37.81 12.95
C ASP A 1077 32.17 -37.26 14.38
N PHE A 1078 32.06 -35.95 14.58
CA PHE A 1078 32.15 -35.33 15.91
C PHE A 1078 30.95 -35.67 16.81
N PHE A 1079 29.76 -35.85 16.23
CA PHE A 1079 28.50 -36.00 16.98
C PHE A 1079 27.84 -37.37 16.84
N HIS A 1080 28.43 -38.30 16.07
CA HIS A 1080 27.87 -39.63 15.81
C HIS A 1080 27.48 -40.40 17.09
N ASN A 1081 28.22 -40.21 18.19
CA ASN A 1081 27.96 -40.90 19.46
C ASN A 1081 27.28 -39.99 20.51
N ASP A 1082 26.87 -38.78 20.12
CA ASP A 1082 26.25 -37.81 21.03
C ASP A 1082 24.73 -38.01 21.07
N LYS A 1083 24.21 -38.51 22.19
CA LYS A 1083 22.77 -38.77 22.37
C LYS A 1083 21.91 -37.51 22.35
N ARG A 1084 22.51 -36.32 22.44
CA ARG A 1084 21.79 -35.03 22.36
C ARG A 1084 21.48 -34.64 20.92
N ILE A 1085 21.93 -35.42 19.94
CA ILE A 1085 21.87 -35.09 18.53
C ILE A 1085 21.38 -36.31 17.74
N THR A 1086 20.36 -36.10 16.93
CA THR A 1086 19.88 -37.06 15.95
C THR A 1086 20.59 -36.80 14.62
N LEU A 1087 21.01 -37.86 13.94
CA LEU A 1087 21.51 -37.76 12.56
C LEU A 1087 20.36 -38.06 11.60
N GLY A 1088 20.10 -37.15 10.67
CA GLY A 1088 19.11 -37.34 9.61
C GLY A 1088 19.68 -36.99 8.24
N HIS A 1089 19.07 -37.53 7.19
CA HIS A 1089 19.42 -37.16 5.84
C HIS A 1089 18.24 -37.19 4.87
N MET A 1090 18.34 -36.37 3.82
CA MET A 1090 17.45 -36.45 2.67
C MET A 1090 17.84 -37.64 1.80
N ALA A 1091 16.93 -38.59 1.66
CA ALA A 1091 17.17 -39.83 0.95
C ALA A 1091 17.39 -39.60 -0.56
N CYS A 1092 18.34 -40.33 -1.11
CA CYS A 1092 18.64 -40.37 -2.53
C CYS A 1092 18.99 -41.79 -2.97
N MET A 1093 18.60 -42.14 -4.18
CA MET A 1093 18.98 -43.40 -4.83
C MET A 1093 20.05 -43.10 -5.87
N VAL A 1094 21.14 -43.86 -5.84
CA VAL A 1094 22.22 -43.71 -6.81
C VAL A 1094 22.24 -44.95 -7.69
N GLU A 1095 22.16 -44.73 -8.98
CA GLU A 1095 22.34 -45.77 -9.98
C GLU A 1095 23.76 -45.70 -10.52
N ASN A 1096 24.33 -46.88 -10.80
CA ASN A 1096 25.68 -47.06 -11.35
C ASN A 1096 26.83 -46.59 -10.43
N GLU A 1097 26.71 -46.75 -9.10
CA GLU A 1097 27.77 -46.38 -8.13
C GLU A 1097 29.15 -47.01 -8.43
N ASP A 1098 29.18 -48.19 -9.05
CA ASP A 1098 30.41 -48.95 -9.30
C ASP A 1098 31.16 -48.54 -10.58
N ASN A 1099 30.64 -47.57 -11.35
CA ASN A 1099 31.31 -47.14 -12.56
C ASN A 1099 32.51 -46.23 -12.25
N ALA A 1100 33.66 -46.55 -12.86
CA ALA A 1100 34.87 -45.72 -12.75
C ALA A 1100 34.68 -44.29 -13.30
N ASP A 1101 33.66 -44.10 -14.15
CA ASP A 1101 33.31 -42.81 -14.74
C ASP A 1101 32.17 -42.13 -13.96
N PRO A 1102 32.44 -41.06 -13.18
CA PRO A 1102 31.43 -40.35 -12.40
C PRO A 1102 30.35 -39.70 -13.29
N THR A 1103 30.60 -39.58 -14.60
CA THR A 1103 29.60 -39.03 -15.52
C THR A 1103 28.46 -40.00 -15.81
N GLN A 1104 28.60 -41.28 -15.48
CA GLN A 1104 27.53 -42.28 -15.58
C GLN A 1104 26.72 -42.45 -14.30
N GLU A 1105 27.20 -41.97 -13.16
CA GLU A 1105 26.42 -41.92 -11.93
C GLU A 1105 25.17 -41.04 -12.15
N THR A 1106 24.01 -41.58 -11.78
CA THR A 1106 22.73 -40.87 -11.81
C THR A 1106 22.12 -40.93 -10.43
N VAL A 1107 21.93 -39.75 -9.82
CA VAL A 1107 21.32 -39.63 -8.50
C VAL A 1107 19.88 -39.18 -8.66
N THR A 1108 18.97 -40.01 -8.17
CA THR A 1108 17.53 -39.73 -8.08
C THR A 1108 17.23 -39.25 -6.66
N PHE A 1109 16.70 -38.04 -6.53
CA PHE A 1109 16.33 -37.47 -5.24
C PHE A 1109 14.95 -37.98 -4.83
N LEU A 1110 14.84 -38.55 -3.63
CA LEU A 1110 13.57 -39.08 -3.12
C LEU A 1110 12.81 -38.04 -2.29
N TYR A 1111 13.45 -36.92 -1.91
CA TYR A 1111 12.87 -35.83 -1.13
C TYR A 1111 12.23 -36.25 0.20
N LYS A 1112 12.64 -37.39 0.75
CA LYS A 1112 12.15 -37.92 2.03
C LYS A 1112 13.23 -37.87 3.11
N TYR A 1113 12.90 -37.31 4.26
CA TYR A 1113 13.73 -37.34 5.46
C TYR A 1113 13.82 -38.78 5.99
N THR A 1114 15.04 -39.22 6.30
CA THR A 1114 15.32 -40.55 6.83
C THR A 1114 16.43 -40.48 7.90
N ALA A 1115 16.39 -41.40 8.86
CA ALA A 1115 17.40 -41.46 9.91
C ALA A 1115 18.77 -41.89 9.37
N GLY A 1116 19.82 -41.43 10.05
CA GLY A 1116 21.22 -41.71 9.69
C GLY A 1116 21.86 -40.61 8.84
N ALA A 1117 23.16 -40.75 8.63
CA ALA A 1117 23.96 -39.81 7.86
C ALA A 1117 23.97 -40.17 6.36
N CYS A 1118 23.96 -39.16 5.50
CA CYS A 1118 24.18 -39.36 4.08
C CYS A 1118 25.61 -39.89 3.85
N PRO A 1119 25.79 -41.02 3.13
CA PRO A 1119 27.10 -41.67 3.03
C PRO A 1119 28.12 -40.89 2.18
N LYS A 1120 27.66 -40.13 1.18
CA LYS A 1120 28.52 -39.41 0.23
C LYS A 1120 27.91 -38.08 -0.20
N SER A 1121 28.79 -37.15 -0.60
CA SER A 1121 28.39 -35.92 -1.27
C SER A 1121 28.26 -36.11 -2.78
N TYR A 1122 27.18 -35.60 -3.39
CA TYR A 1122 26.90 -35.75 -4.83
C TYR A 1122 27.11 -34.45 -5.64
N GLY A 1123 28.15 -33.67 -5.29
CA GLY A 1123 28.43 -32.40 -5.95
C GLY A 1123 28.67 -32.51 -7.46
N PHE A 1124 29.27 -33.61 -7.92
CA PHE A 1124 29.49 -33.85 -9.36
C PHE A 1124 28.19 -34.12 -10.13
N ASN A 1125 27.21 -34.79 -9.50
CA ASN A 1125 25.89 -34.95 -10.11
C ASN A 1125 25.15 -33.62 -10.20
N ALA A 1126 25.24 -32.76 -9.18
CA ALA A 1126 24.69 -31.40 -9.26
C ALA A 1126 25.35 -30.58 -10.39
N ALA A 1127 26.67 -30.67 -10.55
CA ALA A 1127 27.38 -30.04 -11.67
C ALA A 1127 26.93 -30.57 -13.04
N LYS A 1128 26.70 -31.89 -13.15
CA LYS A 1128 26.14 -32.54 -14.35
C LYS A 1128 24.73 -32.03 -14.65
N LEU A 1129 23.85 -31.96 -13.65
CA LEU A 1129 22.48 -31.41 -13.78
C LEU A 1129 22.49 -29.93 -14.17
N ALA A 1130 23.46 -29.15 -13.68
CA ALA A 1130 23.67 -27.76 -14.08
C ALA A 1130 24.22 -27.61 -15.52
N GLY A 1131 24.53 -28.72 -16.21
CA GLY A 1131 25.03 -28.72 -17.57
C GLY A 1131 26.54 -28.43 -17.70
N MET A 1132 27.33 -28.65 -16.64
CA MET A 1132 28.79 -28.46 -16.72
C MET A 1132 29.43 -29.44 -17.72
N PRO A 1133 30.45 -28.98 -18.49
CA PRO A 1133 31.15 -29.85 -19.43
C PRO A 1133 31.73 -31.10 -18.77
N GLN A 1134 31.46 -32.27 -19.36
CA GLN A 1134 31.88 -33.57 -18.82
C GLN A 1134 33.40 -33.66 -18.57
N GLY A 1135 34.23 -33.08 -19.44
CA GLY A 1135 35.68 -33.06 -19.26
C GLY A 1135 36.14 -32.35 -17.98
N ILE A 1136 35.41 -31.32 -17.54
CA ILE A 1136 35.66 -30.63 -16.27
C ILE A 1136 35.24 -31.51 -15.10
N ILE A 1137 34.07 -32.14 -15.18
CA ILE A 1137 33.54 -33.04 -14.13
C ILE A 1137 34.50 -34.20 -13.88
N LYS A 1138 34.97 -34.87 -14.94
CA LYS A 1138 35.93 -35.99 -14.83
C LYS A 1138 37.23 -35.54 -14.17
N ARG A 1139 37.82 -34.43 -14.62
CA ARG A 1139 39.03 -33.87 -14.02
C ARG A 1139 38.83 -33.48 -12.56
N ALA A 1140 37.70 -32.88 -12.22
CA ALA A 1140 37.39 -32.46 -10.86
C ALA A 1140 37.22 -33.68 -9.92
N TYR A 1141 36.59 -34.75 -10.40
CA TYR A 1141 36.48 -36.02 -9.67
C TYR A 1141 37.84 -36.69 -9.44
N GLU A 1142 38.70 -36.74 -10.46
CA GLU A 1142 40.09 -37.24 -10.32
C GLU A 1142 40.88 -36.44 -9.28
N LEU A 1143 40.73 -35.11 -9.28
CA LEU A 1143 41.36 -34.23 -8.28
C LEU A 1143 40.79 -34.47 -6.88
N SER A 1144 39.48 -34.68 -6.74
CA SER A 1144 38.84 -35.00 -5.44
C SER A 1144 39.43 -36.28 -4.85
N LYS A 1145 39.53 -37.35 -5.64
CA LYS A 1145 40.14 -38.62 -5.20
C LYS A 1145 41.58 -38.44 -4.72
N LYS A 1146 42.37 -37.60 -5.41
CA LYS A 1146 43.74 -37.27 -4.98
C LYS A 1146 43.75 -36.52 -3.65
N VAL A 1147 42.87 -35.54 -3.47
CA VAL A 1147 42.76 -34.77 -2.21
C VAL A 1147 42.32 -35.66 -1.05
N GLU A 1148 41.32 -36.52 -1.26
CA GLU A 1148 40.85 -37.50 -0.29
C GLU A 1148 41.94 -38.49 0.12
N ALA A 1149 42.71 -39.00 -0.85
CA ALA A 1149 43.82 -39.89 -0.57
C ALA A 1149 44.93 -39.22 0.26
N ILE A 1150 45.29 -37.97 -0.07
CA ILE A 1150 46.25 -37.18 0.72
C ILE A 1150 45.74 -36.95 2.15
N ALA A 1151 44.45 -36.64 2.31
CA ALA A 1151 43.84 -36.45 3.62
C ALA A 1151 43.83 -37.75 4.44
N LEU A 1152 43.48 -38.87 3.81
CA LEU A 1152 43.48 -40.20 4.44
C LEU A 1152 44.91 -40.63 4.82
N GLN A 1153 45.89 -40.40 3.96
CA GLN A 1153 47.31 -40.66 4.24
C GLN A 1153 47.79 -39.88 5.47
N ARG A 1154 47.42 -38.59 5.58
CA ARG A 1154 47.73 -37.77 6.77
C ARG A 1154 47.06 -38.32 8.03
N LYS A 1155 45.78 -38.71 7.96
CA LYS A 1155 45.02 -39.27 9.09
C LYS A 1155 45.64 -40.59 9.59
N ILE A 1156 46.03 -41.47 8.67
CA ILE A 1156 46.69 -42.75 9.00
C ILE A 1156 48.08 -42.49 9.58
N THR A 1157 48.87 -41.60 8.98
CA THR A 1157 50.21 -41.25 9.49
C THR A 1157 50.12 -40.70 10.92
N ALA A 1158 49.16 -39.81 11.21
CA ALA A 1158 48.93 -39.29 12.56
C ALA A 1158 48.56 -40.40 13.55
N LYS A 1159 47.70 -41.37 13.16
CA LYS A 1159 47.36 -42.54 13.99
C LYS A 1159 48.57 -43.42 14.27
N ILE A 1160 49.45 -43.64 13.28
CA ILE A 1160 50.69 -44.39 13.44
C ILE A 1160 51.60 -43.70 14.48
N VAL A 1161 51.83 -42.40 14.32
CA VAL A 1161 52.67 -41.62 15.26
C VAL A 1161 52.10 -41.65 16.67
N ALA A 1162 50.79 -41.46 16.83
CA ALA A 1162 50.12 -41.52 18.13
C ALA A 1162 50.23 -42.90 18.78
N ALA A 1163 50.06 -43.98 18.00
CA ALA A 1163 50.21 -45.35 18.49
C ALA A 1163 51.65 -45.66 18.95
N THR A 1164 52.67 -45.05 18.32
CA THR A 1164 54.08 -45.20 18.72
C THR A 1164 54.49 -44.37 19.94
N ALA A 1165 53.80 -43.27 20.23
CA ALA A 1165 54.18 -42.33 21.30
C ALA A 1165 53.73 -42.77 22.72
N GLY A 1166 52.78 -43.70 22.85
CA GLY A 1166 52.27 -44.13 24.15
C GLY A 1166 53.19 -45.14 24.86
N ASN A 1167 53.37 -44.98 26.18
CA ASN A 1167 54.17 -45.84 27.09
C ASN A 1167 54.04 -47.36 26.85
N GLU A 1168 55.13 -48.06 27.17
CA GLU A 1168 55.50 -49.41 26.69
C GLU A 1168 54.59 -50.58 27.09
N ASP A 1169 53.62 -50.41 27.99
CA ASP A 1169 52.97 -51.56 28.67
C ASP A 1169 51.92 -52.32 27.84
N THR A 1170 51.76 -52.03 26.55
CA THR A 1170 50.84 -52.76 25.64
C THR A 1170 51.47 -53.05 24.27
N LYS A 1171 52.61 -53.75 24.23
CA LYS A 1171 53.36 -54.01 22.98
C LYS A 1171 52.60 -54.82 21.91
N LYS A 1172 51.83 -55.85 22.27
CA LYS A 1172 51.29 -56.82 21.27
C LYS A 1172 50.11 -56.29 20.45
N GLU A 1173 49.10 -55.70 21.10
CA GLU A 1173 47.95 -55.11 20.41
C GLU A 1173 48.34 -53.88 19.59
N LYS A 1174 49.24 -53.03 20.13
CA LYS A 1174 49.77 -51.87 19.40
C LYS A 1174 50.48 -52.27 18.11
N ILE A 1175 51.27 -53.35 18.09
CA ILE A 1175 51.97 -53.80 16.87
C ILE A 1175 50.98 -54.24 15.77
N ASN A 1176 49.92 -54.97 16.11
CA ASN A 1176 48.93 -55.39 15.13
C ASN A 1176 48.16 -54.19 14.56
N ALA A 1177 47.71 -53.28 15.43
CA ALA A 1177 47.09 -52.03 15.00
C ALA A 1177 48.03 -51.20 14.11
N LEU A 1178 49.33 -51.15 14.41
CA LEU A 1178 50.33 -50.45 13.61
C LEU A 1178 50.52 -51.08 12.22
N LYS A 1179 50.55 -52.42 12.14
CA LYS A 1179 50.65 -53.14 10.88
C LYS A 1179 49.45 -52.87 9.97
N ASP A 1180 48.25 -52.84 10.54
CA ASP A 1180 47.02 -52.55 9.80
C ASP A 1180 47.00 -51.09 9.32
N LEU A 1181 47.41 -50.14 10.17
CA LEU A 1181 47.56 -48.74 9.75
C LEU A 1181 48.61 -48.59 8.64
N LEU A 1182 49.75 -49.28 8.70
CA LEU A 1182 50.76 -49.27 7.65
C LEU A 1182 50.27 -49.88 6.33
N LYS A 1183 49.43 -50.93 6.38
CA LYS A 1183 48.77 -51.48 5.20
C LYS A 1183 47.79 -50.48 4.59
N GLN A 1184 46.97 -49.83 5.41
CA GLN A 1184 46.06 -48.78 4.94
C GLN A 1184 46.85 -47.63 4.31
N LEU A 1185 47.97 -47.21 4.90
CA LEU A 1185 48.84 -46.16 4.35
C LEU A 1185 49.38 -46.52 2.96
N LYS A 1186 49.76 -47.80 2.75
CA LYS A 1186 50.18 -48.29 1.43
C LYS A 1186 49.04 -48.26 0.41
N MET A 1187 47.81 -48.55 0.82
CA MET A 1187 46.64 -48.50 -0.05
C MET A 1187 46.25 -47.06 -0.45
N CYS A 1188 46.68 -46.05 0.31
CA CYS A 1188 46.44 -44.64 -0.01
C CYS A 1188 47.38 -44.07 -1.08
N GLN A 1189 48.35 -44.84 -1.60
CA GLN A 1189 49.18 -44.39 -2.73
C GLN A 1189 48.32 -44.35 -3.99
N VAL A 1190 47.83 -43.15 -4.35
CA VAL A 1190 47.13 -42.86 -5.61
C VAL A 1190 48.11 -42.49 -6.70
#